data_AF-A0A139DQ10-F1
#
_entry.id   AF-A0A139DQ10-F1
#
_cell.length_a   1.000
_cell.length_b   1.000
_cell.length_c   1.000
_cell.angle_alpha   90.00
_cell.angle_beta   90.00
_cell.angle_gamma   90.00
#
_symmetry.space_group_name_H-M   'P 1'
#
loop_
_entity.id
_entity.type
_entity.pdbx_description
1 polymer ?
#
loop_
_entity_poly.entity_id
_entity_poly.type
_entity_poly.pdbx_seq_one_letter_code
_entity_poly.pdbx_strand_id
1 'polypeptide(L)'
;MKWTDLIDQHVETPAEGNPNPDAKMLLQLYVCRLMTAPDANILFCQKDAIYQANLLELEEVRGVDIPEGPITDQVLKTLNFQPPRLGDNGHHQDEAAIYPYPTIEAFKRSLKNRQAELEQQLRAAPQPPVLGFNALLETLKTRLTLTQVETKILTLAILSIQFHWVRNLLIDINTLDTQHSLRVLEYCLREPVSAILVAVDKDKSLVLSGLLKAWKSGHRENVDEFLCPGAVLRKVTESLAHDSGEHEDAIELILQTICPFAPRPSFPLSAFSGVGDLQLVIDYLRQALEQSRQGTNVLLYGPPGTGKTELARALASHLGSSLYEVPTVGECQTSLTGSERLDSAYVAQSFLKDRPGVVLLFDEMEDAFRDHRELAKGWLNKLLEQNRVPTIWISNRVDHIDPAFLRRFTLVLPVKDNGSTRMTSIVDTLKPLPVSKDWSTVLAKKPWMTLALASNLREVGALLPANQPQRNQQRLQSVLEDRLTLARGESVNVSIEPQSRESSGLVFSGEWLNTKPSLRNVERMLRRGQPARLCLYGPPGAGKTAYASELADRIGHPFKLVSGSDLQSCFVGETEKNIVGIFAEAERSGAVLLLDEADTFLFDRETANRSWEVSMTNEFMVRMERFKGVFLATTNRMDSLDSAVMRRFQLKVRFGYLAPAQLKGLLATCVVDADRVSQLPDSALAHFTAVTPGLIQAALSQLQLLGLRPKLDRLLTALEEEQALQSGSFSHRAIGFHA
;
A
#
# COMPACT_ATOMS: atom_id res chain seq x y z
N MET A 1 -44.38 -27.80 -1.40
CA MET A 1 -43.22 -28.48 -0.78
C MET A 1 -43.24 -28.12 0.69
N LYS A 2 -43.25 -29.10 1.60
CA LYS A 2 -43.12 -28.79 3.03
C LYS A 2 -41.68 -28.35 3.26
N TRP A 3 -41.46 -27.40 4.17
CA TRP A 3 -40.12 -26.93 4.55
C TRP A 3 -39.21 -28.07 5.05
N THR A 4 -39.81 -29.11 5.64
CA THR A 4 -39.14 -30.37 6.01
C THR A 4 -38.52 -31.07 4.80
N ASP A 5 -39.19 -31.02 3.65
CA ASP A 5 -38.76 -31.72 2.44
C ASP A 5 -37.54 -31.04 1.79
N LEU A 6 -37.36 -29.73 2.00
CA LEU A 6 -36.18 -28.96 1.56
C LEU A 6 -34.93 -29.27 2.40
N ILE A 7 -35.13 -29.52 3.71
CA ILE A 7 -34.09 -29.96 4.64
C ILE A 7 -33.67 -31.39 4.30
N ASP A 8 -34.63 -32.29 4.07
CA ASP A 8 -34.35 -33.68 3.69
C ASP A 8 -33.72 -33.80 2.28
N GLN A 9 -34.10 -32.95 1.33
CA GLN A 9 -33.45 -32.91 0.01
C GLN A 9 -31.98 -32.43 0.06
N HIS A 10 -31.59 -31.66 1.08
CA HIS A 10 -30.19 -31.27 1.31
C HIS A 10 -29.45 -32.25 2.23
N VAL A 11 -30.12 -33.29 2.75
CA VAL A 11 -29.54 -34.31 3.64
C VAL A 11 -28.86 -35.45 2.85
N GLU A 12 -29.18 -35.67 1.58
CA GLU A 12 -28.70 -36.82 0.79
C GLU A 12 -27.56 -36.53 -0.22
N THR A 13 -26.63 -35.64 0.13
CA THR A 13 -25.32 -35.65 -0.55
C THR A 13 -24.20 -35.81 0.47
N PRO A 14 -23.45 -36.93 0.44
CA PRO A 14 -22.22 -37.04 1.20
C PRO A 14 -21.17 -36.17 0.51
N ALA A 15 -21.21 -34.86 0.78
CA ALA A 15 -20.08 -34.01 0.53
C ALA A 15 -19.07 -34.19 1.68
N GLU A 16 -17.79 -34.29 1.34
CA GLU A 16 -16.69 -34.23 2.31
C GLU A 16 -16.88 -33.00 3.21
N GLY A 17 -17.01 -33.20 4.53
CA GLY A 17 -17.26 -32.13 5.52
C GLY A 17 -18.62 -32.18 6.23
N ASN A 18 -19.53 -33.10 5.89
CA ASN A 18 -20.76 -33.31 6.69
C ASN A 18 -20.39 -33.99 8.04
N PRO A 19 -20.86 -33.48 9.20
CA PRO A 19 -20.56 -34.11 10.48
C PRO A 19 -21.18 -35.51 10.56
N ASN A 20 -20.56 -36.39 11.35
CA ASN A 20 -21.13 -37.70 11.70
C ASN A 20 -22.60 -37.50 12.13
N PRO A 21 -23.58 -38.31 11.67
CA PRO A 21 -25.01 -38.19 11.95
C PRO A 21 -25.38 -37.63 13.33
N ASP A 22 -24.69 -38.06 14.39
CA ASP A 22 -24.91 -37.61 15.77
C ASP A 22 -24.64 -36.11 16.03
N ALA A 23 -23.62 -35.49 15.42
CA ALA A 23 -23.33 -34.04 15.56
C ALA A 23 -24.35 -33.17 14.81
N LYS A 24 -24.75 -33.62 13.62
CA LYS A 24 -25.82 -33.01 12.83
C LYS A 24 -27.12 -33.04 13.64
N MET A 25 -27.42 -34.18 14.25
CA MET A 25 -28.58 -34.38 15.12
C MET A 25 -28.54 -33.47 16.35
N LEU A 26 -27.39 -33.32 17.03
CA LEU A 26 -27.26 -32.44 18.20
C LEU A 26 -27.46 -30.97 17.86
N LEU A 27 -26.92 -30.51 16.73
CA LEU A 27 -27.11 -29.14 16.26
C LEU A 27 -28.55 -28.89 15.83
N GLN A 28 -29.18 -29.84 15.15
CA GLN A 28 -30.60 -29.77 14.81
C GLN A 28 -31.48 -29.79 16.07
N LEU A 29 -31.12 -30.56 17.09
CA LEU A 29 -31.77 -30.59 18.41
C LEU A 29 -31.68 -29.25 19.11
N TYR A 30 -30.47 -28.66 19.11
CA TYR A 30 -30.18 -27.36 19.72
C TYR A 30 -31.08 -26.30 19.11
N VAL A 31 -31.12 -26.23 17.77
CA VAL A 31 -31.94 -25.30 16.99
C VAL A 31 -33.44 -25.57 17.13
N CYS A 32 -33.87 -26.83 17.19
CA CYS A 32 -35.29 -27.16 17.41
C CYS A 32 -35.75 -26.76 18.82
N ARG A 33 -34.96 -27.05 19.87
CA ARG A 33 -35.18 -26.49 21.22
C ARG A 33 -35.19 -24.97 21.23
N LEU A 34 -34.47 -24.39 20.28
CA LEU A 34 -34.34 -22.95 20.15
C LEU A 34 -35.61 -22.29 19.59
N MET A 35 -36.39 -23.00 18.78
CA MET A 35 -37.53 -22.40 18.09
C MET A 35 -38.89 -22.83 18.66
N THR A 36 -38.90 -23.60 19.76
CA THR A 36 -40.11 -24.24 20.30
C THR A 36 -40.48 -23.87 21.73
N ALA A 37 -39.65 -23.16 22.51
CA ALA A 37 -40.02 -22.85 23.90
C ALA A 37 -41.13 -21.78 23.94
N PRO A 38 -42.11 -21.95 24.83
CA PRO A 38 -43.23 -21.03 24.94
C PRO A 38 -42.81 -19.81 25.78
N ASP A 39 -42.65 -18.68 25.10
CA ASP A 39 -42.63 -17.32 25.64
C ASP A 39 -41.42 -16.91 26.51
N ALA A 40 -41.02 -15.65 26.34
CA ALA A 40 -39.84 -14.98 26.87
C ALA A 40 -39.84 -14.74 28.41
N ASN A 41 -40.31 -15.71 29.21
CA ASN A 41 -40.25 -15.67 30.67
C ASN A 41 -39.78 -17.03 31.21
N ILE A 42 -38.47 -17.15 31.47
CA ILE A 42 -37.96 -18.21 32.35
C ILE A 42 -37.16 -17.54 33.46
N LEU A 43 -37.78 -17.48 34.65
CA LEU A 43 -37.08 -17.21 35.89
C LEU A 43 -35.99 -18.26 36.09
N PHE A 44 -34.76 -17.78 36.27
CA PHE A 44 -33.60 -18.56 36.68
C PHE A 44 -33.72 -18.93 38.16
N CYS A 45 -34.57 -19.90 38.48
CA CYS A 45 -34.64 -20.49 39.82
C CYS A 45 -34.66 -22.01 39.72
N GLN A 46 -33.63 -22.57 39.10
CA GLN A 46 -33.03 -23.86 39.46
C GLN A 46 -31.66 -23.93 38.79
N LYS A 47 -30.67 -23.35 39.49
CA LYS A 47 -29.29 -23.83 39.41
C LYS A 47 -29.31 -25.33 39.76
N ASP A 48 -28.42 -26.09 39.12
CA ASP A 48 -28.07 -27.46 39.48
C ASP A 48 -28.99 -28.60 39.00
N ALA A 49 -29.01 -28.86 37.68
CA ALA A 49 -29.52 -30.15 37.16
C ALA A 49 -28.63 -30.83 36.10
N ILE A 50 -27.49 -30.23 35.72
CA ILE A 50 -26.55 -30.86 34.76
C ILE A 50 -25.19 -31.19 35.40
N TYR A 51 -24.86 -30.63 36.58
CA TYR A 51 -23.52 -30.79 37.15
C TYR A 51 -23.41 -31.55 38.49
N GLN A 52 -24.50 -31.85 39.20
CA GLN A 52 -24.49 -32.81 40.33
C GLN A 52 -25.86 -33.52 40.38
N ALA A 53 -25.97 -34.74 39.86
CA ALA A 53 -25.83 -36.00 40.61
C ALA A 53 -27.18 -36.51 41.17
N ASN A 54 -27.57 -37.78 41.07
CA ASN A 54 -26.84 -38.98 40.60
C ASN A 54 -27.78 -40.21 40.56
N LEU A 55 -29.07 -40.04 40.35
CA LEU A 55 -30.04 -40.94 40.98
C LEU A 55 -31.34 -40.85 40.20
N LEU A 56 -31.71 -41.83 39.37
CA LEU A 56 -33.12 -42.11 39.04
C LEU A 56 -33.26 -43.57 38.59
N GLU A 57 -32.93 -44.50 39.49
CA GLU A 57 -33.88 -45.59 39.67
C GLU A 57 -35.09 -44.99 40.41
N LEU A 58 -36.32 -45.32 39.98
CA LEU A 58 -37.65 -44.87 40.48
C LEU A 58 -38.16 -43.59 39.81
N GLU A 59 -39.35 -43.48 39.21
CA GLU A 59 -40.70 -44.09 39.29
C GLU A 59 -41.69 -42.92 39.44
N GLU A 60 -42.73 -42.97 38.61
CA GLU A 60 -43.98 -42.22 38.66
C GLU A 60 -43.95 -40.68 38.78
N VAL A 61 -44.21 -40.04 37.63
CA VAL A 61 -45.39 -39.17 37.54
C VAL A 61 -46.27 -39.68 36.40
N ARG A 62 -47.16 -40.61 36.74
CA ARG A 62 -48.38 -40.88 35.95
C ARG A 62 -49.45 -39.88 36.35
N GLY A 63 -50.17 -39.39 35.34
CA GLY A 63 -51.51 -38.85 35.47
C GLY A 63 -51.77 -37.77 34.43
N VAL A 64 -52.79 -37.82 33.57
CA VAL A 64 -53.92 -38.74 33.37
C VAL A 64 -54.41 -38.45 31.93
N ASP A 65 -54.91 -39.50 31.26
CA ASP A 65 -55.70 -39.52 30.01
C ASP A 65 -55.11 -38.87 28.75
N ILE A 66 -54.65 -39.74 27.84
CA ILE A 66 -54.71 -39.50 26.39
C ILE A 66 -56.13 -39.90 25.96
N PRO A 67 -57.04 -38.97 25.63
CA PRO A 67 -58.23 -39.34 24.88
C PRO A 67 -57.78 -39.61 23.44
N GLU A 68 -58.09 -40.80 22.95
CA GLU A 68 -58.03 -41.12 21.53
C GLU A 68 -58.82 -40.05 20.76
N GLY A 69 -58.10 -39.28 19.92
CA GLY A 69 -58.75 -38.32 19.03
C GLY A 69 -59.60 -39.06 17.99
N PRO A 70 -60.84 -38.61 17.72
CA PRO A 70 -61.75 -39.33 16.84
C PRO A 70 -61.31 -39.24 15.38
N ILE A 71 -61.64 -40.32 14.69
CA ILE A 71 -61.43 -40.58 13.27
C ILE A 71 -62.03 -39.47 12.40
N THR A 72 -61.26 -39.04 11.41
CA THR A 72 -61.65 -38.24 10.24
C THR A 72 -62.85 -38.83 9.52
N ASP A 73 -64.01 -38.14 9.50
CA ASP A 73 -64.89 -38.12 8.31
C ASP A 73 -66.04 -37.09 8.30
N GLN A 74 -66.29 -36.32 9.38
CA GLN A 74 -67.45 -35.41 9.42
C GLN A 74 -67.16 -33.93 9.14
N VAL A 75 -65.91 -33.45 9.22
CA VAL A 75 -65.57 -32.04 8.88
C VAL A 75 -65.48 -31.82 7.36
N LEU A 76 -65.29 -32.88 6.58
CA LEU A 76 -65.25 -32.81 5.11
C LEU A 76 -66.63 -32.65 4.44
N LYS A 77 -67.75 -32.68 5.20
CA LYS A 77 -69.10 -32.57 4.63
C LYS A 77 -69.92 -31.36 5.09
N THR A 78 -69.39 -30.48 5.95
CA THR A 78 -70.18 -29.36 6.54
C THR A 78 -69.59 -27.96 6.38
N LEU A 79 -68.55 -27.78 5.56
CA LEU A 79 -68.10 -26.44 5.14
C LEU A 79 -68.59 -26.13 3.72
N ASN A 80 -69.89 -25.88 3.62
CA ASN A 80 -70.52 -25.24 2.47
C ASN A 80 -70.22 -23.73 2.52
N PHE A 81 -68.98 -23.33 2.25
CA PHE A 81 -68.59 -21.92 2.20
C PHE A 81 -68.41 -21.47 0.75
N GLN A 82 -69.42 -20.76 0.23
CA GLN A 82 -69.33 -20.01 -1.02
C GLN A 82 -68.54 -18.71 -0.77
N PRO A 83 -67.57 -18.34 -1.61
CA PRO A 83 -66.94 -17.03 -1.54
C PRO A 83 -67.93 -15.93 -1.98
N PRO A 84 -67.83 -14.70 -1.45
CA PRO A 84 -68.76 -13.62 -1.79
C PRO A 84 -68.64 -13.24 -3.27
N ARG A 85 -69.80 -13.12 -3.93
CA ARG A 85 -69.93 -12.50 -5.26
C ARG A 85 -69.70 -11.00 -5.11
N LEU A 86 -68.61 -10.49 -5.68
CA LEU A 86 -68.51 -9.06 -6.03
C LEU A 86 -69.25 -8.88 -7.35
N GLY A 87 -70.37 -8.17 -7.27
CA GLY A 87 -71.13 -7.70 -8.43
C GLY A 87 -70.37 -6.59 -9.19
N ASP A 88 -70.76 -6.45 -10.45
CA ASP A 88 -70.29 -5.46 -11.43
C ASP A 88 -69.93 -4.09 -10.83
N ASN A 89 -68.67 -3.67 -11.01
CA ASN A 89 -68.31 -2.46 -11.77
C ASN A 89 -66.81 -2.14 -11.64
N GLY A 90 -66.10 -2.15 -12.77
CA GLY A 90 -65.12 -1.12 -13.11
C GLY A 90 -63.69 -1.20 -12.52
N HIS A 91 -62.78 -1.66 -13.38
CA HIS A 91 -61.38 -1.23 -13.54
C HIS A 91 -60.25 -1.75 -12.61
N HIS A 92 -59.37 -2.53 -13.27
CA HIS A 92 -57.90 -2.55 -13.19
C HIS A 92 -57.20 -2.88 -11.85
N GLN A 93 -56.64 -4.09 -11.73
CA GLN A 93 -55.19 -4.39 -11.81
C GLN A 93 -54.90 -5.82 -11.32
N ASP A 94 -53.90 -6.46 -11.93
CA ASP A 94 -53.42 -7.82 -11.67
C ASP A 94 -53.04 -8.06 -10.19
N GLU A 95 -53.69 -9.04 -9.56
CA GLU A 95 -53.25 -9.63 -8.29
C GLU A 95 -52.54 -10.96 -8.52
N ALA A 96 -51.29 -11.03 -8.08
CA ALA A 96 -50.47 -12.24 -8.02
C ALA A 96 -51.05 -13.27 -7.03
N ALA A 97 -50.98 -14.54 -7.41
CA ALA A 97 -51.46 -15.66 -6.61
C ALA A 97 -50.76 -15.75 -5.23
N ILE A 98 -51.56 -15.67 -4.16
CA ILE A 98 -51.14 -15.84 -2.77
C ILE A 98 -50.96 -17.35 -2.48
N TYR A 99 -49.71 -17.81 -2.34
CA TYR A 99 -49.41 -19.13 -1.79
C TYR A 99 -49.62 -19.12 -0.25
N PRO A 100 -50.25 -20.15 0.35
CA PRO A 100 -50.53 -20.15 1.78
C PRO A 100 -49.26 -20.51 2.56
N TYR A 101 -48.61 -19.51 3.17
CA TYR A 101 -47.60 -19.76 4.19
C TYR A 101 -48.27 -20.41 5.43
N PRO A 102 -47.60 -21.37 6.10
CA PRO A 102 -48.13 -21.95 7.34
C PRO A 102 -48.27 -20.86 8.42
N THR A 103 -49.35 -20.92 9.21
CA THR A 103 -49.51 -20.05 10.37
C THR A 103 -48.38 -20.29 11.38
N ILE A 104 -48.04 -19.26 12.17
CA ILE A 104 -47.00 -19.31 13.22
C ILE A 104 -47.18 -20.54 14.13
N GLU A 105 -48.42 -20.93 14.42
CA GLU A 105 -48.74 -22.10 15.24
C GLU A 105 -48.42 -23.43 14.55
N ALA A 106 -48.65 -23.53 13.24
CA ALA A 106 -48.31 -24.72 12.45
C ALA A 106 -46.78 -24.90 12.37
N PHE A 107 -46.04 -23.80 12.24
CA PHE A 107 -44.57 -23.79 12.27
C PHE A 107 -44.03 -24.22 13.64
N LYS A 108 -44.52 -23.63 14.75
CA LYS A 108 -44.14 -24.01 16.12
C LYS A 108 -44.40 -25.49 16.41
N ARG A 109 -45.51 -26.04 15.92
CA ARG A 109 -45.87 -27.46 16.10
C ARG A 109 -44.96 -28.40 15.33
N SER A 110 -44.61 -28.06 14.09
CA SER A 110 -43.66 -28.83 13.28
C SER A 110 -42.27 -28.91 13.92
N LEU A 111 -41.81 -27.81 14.49
CA LEU A 111 -40.52 -27.75 15.19
C LEU A 111 -40.50 -28.56 16.49
N LYS A 112 -41.61 -28.55 17.27
CA LYS A 112 -41.75 -29.37 18.49
C LYS A 112 -41.69 -30.87 18.17
N ASN A 113 -42.33 -31.28 17.08
CA ASN A 113 -42.29 -32.68 16.65
C ASN A 113 -40.88 -33.10 16.23
N ARG A 114 -40.18 -32.27 15.45
CA ARG A 114 -38.81 -32.54 15.04
C ARG A 114 -37.83 -32.54 16.21
N GLN A 115 -38.03 -31.66 17.19
CA GLN A 115 -37.27 -31.68 18.44
C GLN A 115 -37.40 -33.03 19.14
N ALA A 116 -38.64 -33.51 19.35
CA ALA A 116 -38.90 -34.76 20.05
C ALA A 116 -38.29 -35.97 19.32
N GLU A 117 -38.37 -35.98 18.00
CA GLU A 117 -37.77 -37.02 17.14
C GLU A 117 -36.24 -37.06 17.27
N LEU A 118 -35.58 -35.91 17.19
CA LEU A 118 -34.14 -35.80 17.34
C LEU A 118 -33.69 -36.13 18.77
N GLU A 119 -34.47 -35.79 19.80
CA GLU A 119 -34.19 -36.14 21.21
C GLU A 119 -34.23 -37.64 21.44
N GLN A 120 -35.16 -38.33 20.78
CA GLN A 120 -35.29 -39.77 20.83
C GLN A 120 -34.12 -40.48 20.14
N GLN A 121 -33.69 -39.97 18.97
CA GLN A 121 -32.56 -40.51 18.24
C GLN A 121 -31.23 -40.30 19.00
N LEU A 122 -31.07 -39.17 19.71
CA LEU A 122 -29.83 -38.85 20.42
C LEU A 122 -29.63 -39.65 21.71
N ARG A 123 -30.73 -40.04 22.37
CA ARG A 123 -30.71 -40.97 23.51
C ARG A 123 -30.22 -42.37 23.13
N ALA A 124 -30.21 -42.70 21.84
CA ALA A 124 -29.70 -43.97 21.31
C ALA A 124 -28.22 -43.92 20.90
N ALA A 125 -27.58 -42.73 20.88
CA ALA A 125 -26.19 -42.58 20.49
C ALA A 125 -25.24 -42.83 21.68
N PRO A 126 -24.20 -43.69 21.55
CA PRO A 126 -23.36 -44.12 22.67
C PRO A 126 -22.31 -43.09 23.14
N GLN A 127 -22.02 -42.02 22.38
CA GLN A 127 -21.05 -40.98 22.76
C GLN A 127 -21.47 -39.58 22.26
N PRO A 128 -21.11 -38.50 22.97
CA PRO A 128 -21.35 -37.14 22.49
C PRO A 128 -20.49 -36.84 21.25
N PRO A 129 -21.06 -36.26 20.19
CA PRO A 129 -20.34 -36.02 18.95
C PRO A 129 -19.33 -34.88 19.10
N VAL A 130 -18.14 -35.09 18.54
CA VAL A 130 -17.03 -34.14 18.58
C VAL A 130 -17.14 -33.21 17.37
N LEU A 131 -17.34 -31.91 17.62
CA LEU A 131 -17.54 -30.91 16.56
C LEU A 131 -16.25 -30.44 15.87
N GLY A 132 -15.08 -31.02 16.20
CA GLY A 132 -13.79 -30.69 15.59
C GLY A 132 -13.19 -29.32 15.97
N PHE A 133 -13.99 -28.33 16.36
CA PHE A 133 -13.52 -26.96 16.68
C PHE A 133 -13.40 -26.64 18.19
N ASN A 134 -13.64 -27.59 19.08
CA ASN A 134 -13.60 -27.35 20.54
C ASN A 134 -12.22 -26.85 21.01
N ALA A 135 -11.15 -27.40 20.44
CA ALA A 135 -9.78 -26.98 20.76
C ALA A 135 -9.51 -25.52 20.33
N LEU A 136 -10.01 -25.11 19.15
CA LEU A 136 -9.96 -23.72 18.69
C LEU A 136 -10.70 -22.80 19.65
N LEU A 137 -11.93 -23.17 20.02
CA LEU A 137 -12.78 -22.35 20.87
C LEU A 137 -12.14 -22.12 22.25
N GLU A 138 -11.61 -23.17 22.89
CA GLU A 138 -10.93 -23.05 24.17
C GLU A 138 -9.62 -22.24 24.06
N THR A 139 -8.90 -22.36 22.94
CA THR A 139 -7.69 -21.56 22.67
C THR A 139 -8.02 -20.08 22.55
N LEU A 140 -9.01 -19.72 21.73
CA LEU A 140 -9.45 -18.33 21.53
C LEU A 140 -9.99 -17.73 22.83
N LYS A 141 -10.83 -18.48 23.55
CA LYS A 141 -11.39 -18.09 24.85
C LYS A 141 -10.28 -17.78 25.86
N THR A 142 -9.28 -18.64 25.98
CA THR A 142 -8.19 -18.48 26.94
C THR A 142 -7.27 -17.32 26.56
N ARG A 143 -6.86 -17.22 25.28
CA ARG A 143 -5.86 -16.22 24.85
C ARG A 143 -6.42 -14.80 24.76
N LEU A 144 -7.66 -14.64 24.31
CA LEU A 144 -8.36 -13.36 24.21
C LEU A 144 -9.17 -13.02 25.47
N THR A 145 -9.13 -13.89 26.49
CA THR A 145 -9.86 -13.73 27.76
C THR A 145 -11.34 -13.43 27.53
N LEU A 146 -11.98 -14.22 26.66
CA LEU A 146 -13.37 -14.02 26.28
C LEU A 146 -14.30 -14.31 27.45
N THR A 147 -15.31 -13.46 27.62
CA THR A 147 -16.41 -13.68 28.55
C THR A 147 -17.26 -14.87 28.12
N GLN A 148 -18.11 -15.35 29.03
CA GLN A 148 -19.05 -16.43 28.72
C GLN A 148 -20.00 -16.07 27.57
N VAL A 149 -20.49 -14.82 27.53
CA VAL A 149 -21.36 -14.30 26.46
C VAL A 149 -20.61 -14.24 25.14
N GLU A 150 -19.39 -13.68 25.13
CA GLU A 150 -18.56 -13.62 23.92
C GLU A 150 -18.23 -15.01 23.37
N THR A 151 -17.96 -15.98 24.26
CA THR A 151 -17.71 -17.37 23.88
C THR A 151 -18.93 -17.97 23.18
N LYS A 152 -20.14 -17.78 23.72
CA LYS A 152 -21.38 -18.29 23.10
C LYS A 152 -21.65 -17.67 21.72
N ILE A 153 -21.45 -16.36 21.59
CA ILE A 153 -21.59 -15.65 20.30
C ILE A 153 -20.59 -16.21 19.30
N LEU A 154 -19.32 -16.36 19.71
CA LEU A 154 -18.26 -16.91 18.88
C LEU A 154 -18.56 -18.36 18.45
N THR A 155 -19.08 -19.19 19.35
CA THR A 155 -19.53 -20.56 19.02
C THR A 155 -20.57 -20.53 17.91
N LEU A 156 -21.61 -19.70 18.05
CA LEU A 156 -22.67 -19.59 17.05
C LEU A 156 -22.14 -19.07 15.69
N ALA A 157 -21.20 -18.14 15.71
CA ALA A 157 -20.54 -17.64 14.51
C ALA A 157 -19.70 -18.73 13.81
N ILE A 158 -18.89 -19.50 14.55
CA ILE A 158 -18.12 -20.63 14.00
C ILE A 158 -19.05 -21.66 13.35
N LEU A 159 -20.15 -22.01 14.03
CA LEU A 159 -21.15 -22.92 13.51
C LEU A 159 -21.77 -22.41 12.20
N SER A 160 -22.04 -21.10 12.09
CA SER A 160 -22.57 -20.52 10.85
C SER A 160 -21.57 -20.54 9.68
N ILE A 161 -20.27 -20.56 9.96
CA ILE A 161 -19.21 -20.67 8.94
C ILE A 161 -19.09 -22.12 8.48
N GLN A 162 -18.94 -23.06 9.43
CA GLN A 162 -18.68 -24.46 9.13
C GLN A 162 -19.89 -25.17 8.53
N PHE A 163 -21.10 -24.76 8.91
CA PHE A 163 -22.32 -25.46 8.52
C PHE A 163 -23.25 -24.50 7.77
N HIS A 164 -23.23 -24.58 6.43
CA HIS A 164 -24.06 -23.74 5.57
C HIS A 164 -25.56 -23.79 5.93
N TRP A 165 -26.07 -24.94 6.39
CA TRP A 165 -27.46 -25.07 6.82
C TRP A 165 -27.78 -24.29 8.11
N VAL A 166 -26.82 -24.09 9.02
CA VAL A 166 -26.99 -23.24 10.22
C VAL A 166 -27.11 -21.79 9.79
N ARG A 167 -26.28 -21.35 8.85
CA ARG A 167 -26.37 -20.00 8.27
C ARG A 167 -27.70 -19.76 7.56
N ASN A 168 -28.14 -20.70 6.72
CA ASN A 168 -29.42 -20.58 6.02
C ASN A 168 -30.58 -20.48 7.02
N LEU A 169 -30.56 -21.29 8.09
CA LEU A 169 -31.56 -21.21 9.13
C LEU A 169 -31.59 -19.84 9.83
N LEU A 170 -30.44 -19.20 10.06
CA LEU A 170 -30.39 -17.85 10.65
C LEU A 170 -30.88 -16.76 9.69
N ILE A 171 -30.70 -16.95 8.38
CA ILE A 171 -31.21 -16.06 7.32
C ILE A 171 -32.73 -16.22 7.16
N ASP A 172 -33.22 -17.46 7.24
CA ASP A 172 -34.63 -17.81 7.04
C ASP A 172 -35.54 -17.38 8.21
N ILE A 173 -34.95 -17.03 9.37
CA ILE A 173 -35.66 -16.40 10.48
C ILE A 173 -35.97 -14.95 10.09
N ASN A 174 -37.09 -14.77 9.39
CA ASN A 174 -37.59 -13.47 8.97
C ASN A 174 -37.89 -12.59 10.20
N THR A 175 -37.04 -11.59 10.47
CA THR A 175 -37.24 -10.63 11.57
C THR A 175 -37.66 -9.26 11.03
N LEU A 176 -38.57 -8.61 11.76
CA LEU A 176 -39.20 -7.35 11.32
C LEU A 176 -38.32 -6.12 11.53
N ASP A 177 -37.45 -6.18 12.55
CA ASP A 177 -36.53 -5.10 12.91
C ASP A 177 -35.38 -5.64 13.78
N THR A 178 -34.42 -4.75 14.07
CA THR A 178 -33.26 -5.01 14.92
C THR A 178 -33.61 -5.50 16.33
N GLN A 179 -34.72 -5.03 16.93
CA GLN A 179 -35.11 -5.49 18.28
C GLN A 179 -35.57 -6.95 18.26
N HIS A 180 -36.29 -7.35 17.22
CA HIS A 180 -36.72 -8.73 17.04
C HIS A 180 -35.52 -9.65 16.78
N SER A 181 -34.55 -9.25 15.96
CA SER A 181 -33.32 -10.02 15.75
C SER A 181 -32.50 -10.17 17.04
N LEU A 182 -32.40 -9.11 17.86
CA LEU A 182 -31.74 -9.18 19.16
C LEU A 182 -32.46 -10.09 20.16
N ARG A 183 -33.79 -10.14 20.12
CA ARG A 183 -34.58 -11.10 20.92
C ARG A 183 -34.36 -12.54 20.48
N VAL A 184 -34.23 -12.78 19.18
CA VAL A 184 -33.86 -14.10 18.67
C VAL A 184 -32.46 -14.48 19.17
N LEU A 185 -31.49 -13.56 19.17
CA LEU A 185 -30.16 -13.83 19.72
C LEU A 185 -30.14 -14.03 21.24
N GLU A 186 -30.91 -13.24 22.00
CA GLU A 186 -31.12 -13.43 23.45
C GLU A 186 -31.62 -14.83 23.74
N TYR A 187 -32.60 -15.26 22.95
CA TYR A 187 -33.14 -16.60 23.03
C TYR A 187 -32.06 -17.66 22.63
N CYS A 188 -31.33 -17.44 21.53
CA CYS A 188 -30.29 -18.37 21.04
C CYS A 188 -29.16 -18.59 22.04
N LEU A 189 -28.72 -17.53 22.70
CA LEU A 189 -27.54 -17.53 23.55
C LEU A 189 -27.92 -17.74 25.03
N ARG A 190 -29.21 -17.59 25.37
CA ARG A 190 -29.74 -17.55 26.74
C ARG A 190 -29.00 -16.51 27.58
N GLU A 191 -28.81 -15.33 27.00
CA GLU A 191 -28.15 -14.18 27.62
C GLU A 191 -28.99 -12.94 27.34
N PRO A 192 -29.14 -12.02 28.30
CA PRO A 192 -29.98 -10.84 28.11
C PRO A 192 -29.43 -9.97 26.97
N VAL A 193 -30.32 -9.30 26.22
CA VAL A 193 -29.94 -8.41 25.11
C VAL A 193 -28.86 -7.41 25.52
N SER A 194 -28.94 -6.86 26.74
CA SER A 194 -27.93 -5.92 27.27
C SER A 194 -26.53 -6.53 27.33
N ALA A 195 -26.39 -7.80 27.72
CA ALA A 195 -25.10 -8.47 27.78
C ALA A 195 -24.57 -8.79 26.38
N ILE A 196 -25.44 -9.14 25.44
CA ILE A 196 -25.08 -9.36 24.03
C ILE A 196 -24.56 -8.06 23.41
N LEU A 197 -25.29 -6.95 23.58
CA LEU A 197 -24.89 -5.63 23.10
C LEU A 197 -23.54 -5.19 23.69
N VAL A 198 -23.28 -5.50 24.96
CA VAL A 198 -21.97 -5.24 25.57
C VAL A 198 -20.89 -6.11 24.93
N ALA A 199 -21.13 -7.40 24.72
CA ALA A 199 -20.15 -8.35 24.18
C ALA A 199 -19.71 -8.06 22.73
N VAL A 200 -20.60 -7.45 21.94
CA VAL A 200 -20.36 -7.08 20.53
C VAL A 200 -20.05 -5.60 20.33
N ASP A 201 -19.86 -4.85 21.42
CA ASP A 201 -19.44 -3.47 21.36
C ASP A 201 -18.04 -3.37 20.70
N LYS A 202 -17.79 -2.26 20.00
CA LYS A 202 -16.54 -1.99 19.28
C LYS A 202 -15.29 -2.07 20.15
N ASP A 203 -15.43 -1.85 21.46
CA ASP A 203 -14.31 -1.85 22.41
C ASP A 203 -14.12 -3.21 23.14
N LYS A 204 -14.86 -4.25 22.75
CA LYS A 204 -14.75 -5.63 23.30
C LYS A 204 -13.94 -6.58 22.44
N SER A 205 -13.51 -7.68 23.06
CA SER A 205 -12.52 -8.60 22.50
C SER A 205 -12.95 -9.17 21.16
N LEU A 206 -14.22 -9.52 20.94
CA LEU A 206 -14.69 -10.10 19.67
C LEU A 206 -14.54 -9.16 18.48
N VAL A 207 -14.82 -7.87 18.66
CA VAL A 207 -14.71 -6.88 17.59
C VAL A 207 -13.28 -6.34 17.48
N LEU A 208 -12.61 -6.09 18.62
CA LEU A 208 -11.22 -5.63 18.67
C LEU A 208 -10.24 -6.62 18.01
N SER A 209 -10.53 -7.91 18.06
CA SER A 209 -9.73 -8.99 17.44
C SER A 209 -10.11 -9.28 15.99
N GLY A 210 -11.10 -8.58 15.43
CA GLY A 210 -11.62 -8.86 14.09
C GLY A 210 -12.20 -10.26 13.94
N LEU A 211 -12.59 -10.94 15.03
CA LEU A 211 -13.32 -12.20 14.96
C LEU A 211 -14.75 -11.97 14.48
N LEU A 212 -15.36 -10.85 14.86
CA LEU A 212 -16.63 -10.36 14.34
C LEU A 212 -16.48 -8.98 13.73
N LYS A 213 -17.27 -8.68 12.69
CA LYS A 213 -17.31 -7.32 12.12
C LYS A 213 -18.02 -6.37 13.07
N ALA A 214 -17.45 -5.18 13.24
CA ALA A 214 -18.07 -4.11 14.02
C ALA A 214 -19.48 -3.79 13.53
N TRP A 215 -20.37 -3.52 14.48
CA TRP A 215 -21.75 -3.16 14.17
C TRP A 215 -21.81 -1.74 13.60
N LYS A 216 -22.03 -1.62 12.30
CA LYS A 216 -22.26 -0.31 11.65
C LYS A 216 -23.65 0.20 12.01
N SER A 217 -23.77 1.52 12.17
CA SER A 217 -25.06 2.20 12.37
C SER A 217 -25.90 2.11 11.10
N GLY A 218 -26.79 1.12 11.04
CA GLY A 218 -27.74 0.87 9.96
C GLY A 218 -28.82 -0.11 10.42
N HIS A 219 -29.93 -0.22 9.69
CA HIS A 219 -31.01 -1.18 9.98
C HIS A 219 -30.49 -2.59 9.71
N ARG A 220 -30.29 -3.37 10.78
CA ARG A 220 -30.01 -4.80 10.67
C ARG A 220 -31.29 -5.55 10.92
N GLU A 221 -31.82 -6.12 9.85
CA GLU A 221 -33.12 -6.78 9.88
C GLU A 221 -32.98 -8.28 10.08
N ASN A 222 -31.78 -8.86 9.94
CA ASN A 222 -31.54 -10.30 10.01
C ASN A 222 -30.57 -10.70 11.12
N VAL A 223 -30.76 -11.90 11.68
CA VAL A 223 -29.96 -12.45 12.77
C VAL A 223 -28.51 -12.73 12.36
N ASP A 224 -28.29 -13.15 11.11
CA ASP A 224 -26.94 -13.46 10.59
C ASP A 224 -26.04 -12.23 10.49
N GLU A 225 -26.62 -11.04 10.26
CA GLU A 225 -25.89 -9.79 10.17
C GLU A 225 -25.19 -9.42 11.50
N PHE A 226 -25.74 -9.83 12.64
CA PHE A 226 -25.16 -9.62 13.97
C PHE A 226 -24.00 -10.57 14.26
N LEU A 227 -23.98 -11.73 13.61
CA LEU A 227 -22.96 -12.77 13.74
C LEU A 227 -21.94 -12.75 12.60
N CYS A 228 -21.94 -11.67 11.80
CA CYS A 228 -21.11 -11.57 10.62
C CYS A 228 -19.62 -11.76 10.97
N PRO A 229 -19.00 -12.86 10.52
CA PRO A 229 -17.64 -13.17 10.90
C PRO A 229 -16.66 -12.20 10.24
N GLY A 230 -15.64 -11.80 11.00
CA GLY A 230 -14.52 -11.04 10.47
C GLY A 230 -13.53 -11.93 9.73
N ALA A 231 -12.55 -11.30 9.07
CA ALA A 231 -11.60 -12.01 8.20
C ALA A 231 -10.77 -13.02 8.99
N VAL A 232 -10.34 -12.68 10.22
CA VAL A 232 -9.53 -13.56 11.07
C VAL A 232 -10.29 -14.84 11.42
N LEU A 233 -11.55 -14.72 11.86
CA LEU A 233 -12.35 -15.88 12.24
C LEU A 233 -12.60 -16.81 11.05
N ARG A 234 -12.89 -16.25 9.86
CA ARG A 234 -13.11 -17.04 8.65
C ARG A 234 -11.89 -17.88 8.30
N LYS A 235 -10.71 -17.25 8.19
CA LYS A 235 -9.44 -17.93 7.86
C LYS A 235 -9.11 -19.07 8.81
N VAL A 236 -9.21 -18.81 10.11
CA VAL A 236 -8.88 -19.81 11.14
C VAL A 236 -9.88 -20.97 11.13
N THR A 237 -11.16 -20.69 10.86
CA THR A 237 -12.21 -21.73 10.82
C THR A 237 -12.09 -22.60 9.57
N GLU A 238 -11.76 -22.01 8.42
CA GLU A 238 -11.56 -22.71 7.14
C GLU A 238 -10.29 -23.57 7.17
N SER A 239 -9.20 -23.09 7.78
CA SER A 239 -7.97 -23.87 7.95
C SER A 239 -8.19 -25.17 8.75
N LEU A 240 -9.16 -25.20 9.65
CA LEU A 240 -9.52 -26.40 10.42
C LEU A 240 -10.38 -27.39 9.65
N ALA A 241 -11.11 -26.96 8.62
CA ALA A 241 -11.97 -27.83 7.83
C ALA A 241 -11.17 -28.73 6.86
N HIS A 242 -9.95 -28.31 6.51
CA HIS A 242 -9.07 -29.01 5.56
C HIS A 242 -8.09 -29.98 6.21
N ASP A 243 -8.02 -30.04 7.55
CA ASP A 243 -7.00 -30.80 8.27
C ASP A 243 -7.62 -32.04 8.95
N SER A 244 -7.16 -33.22 8.55
CA SER A 244 -7.81 -34.50 8.84
C SER A 244 -7.22 -35.30 10.00
N GLY A 245 -6.31 -34.74 10.79
CA GLY A 245 -5.87 -35.41 12.01
C GLY A 245 -4.67 -34.80 12.72
N GLU A 246 -4.71 -34.89 14.05
CA GLU A 246 -3.62 -34.74 15.01
C GLU A 246 -2.85 -33.41 14.94
N HIS A 247 -3.30 -32.38 15.67
CA HIS A 247 -2.45 -31.22 15.96
C HIS A 247 -2.22 -31.05 17.46
N GLU A 248 -0.96 -31.20 17.85
CA GLU A 248 -0.40 -30.95 19.17
C GLU A 248 -0.33 -29.44 19.54
N ASP A 249 -0.70 -28.49 18.66
CA ASP A 249 -0.90 -27.09 19.11
C ASP A 249 -1.76 -26.24 18.14
N ALA A 250 -3.07 -26.10 18.43
CA ALA A 250 -3.99 -25.22 17.69
C ALA A 250 -3.50 -23.76 17.60
N ILE A 251 -2.64 -23.35 18.53
CA ILE A 251 -1.98 -22.03 18.55
C ILE A 251 -1.06 -21.83 17.35
N GLU A 252 -0.25 -22.84 16.99
CA GLU A 252 0.68 -22.72 15.87
C GLU A 252 -0.05 -22.64 14.54
N LEU A 253 -1.13 -23.43 14.37
CA LEU A 253 -1.98 -23.36 13.19
C LEU A 253 -2.54 -21.94 13.01
N ILE A 254 -3.14 -21.38 14.07
CA ILE A 254 -3.68 -20.02 14.06
C ILE A 254 -2.61 -19.00 13.68
N LEU A 255 -1.42 -19.08 14.29
CA LEU A 255 -0.32 -18.16 14.01
C LEU A 255 0.17 -18.29 12.57
N GLN A 256 0.33 -19.50 12.03
CA GLN A 256 0.72 -19.72 10.64
C GLN A 256 -0.28 -19.08 9.66
N THR A 257 -1.59 -19.13 9.97
CA THR A 257 -2.63 -18.55 9.13
C THR A 257 -2.68 -17.01 9.20
N ILE A 258 -2.55 -16.42 10.40
CA ILE A 258 -2.82 -14.99 10.61
C ILE A 258 -1.57 -14.11 10.63
N CYS A 259 -0.45 -14.66 11.09
CA CYS A 259 0.80 -13.94 11.29
C CYS A 259 1.98 -14.95 11.32
N PRO A 260 2.42 -15.45 10.15
CA PRO A 260 3.47 -16.45 10.06
C PRO A 260 4.84 -15.89 10.45
N PHE A 261 5.82 -16.78 10.61
CA PHE A 261 7.22 -16.39 10.80
C PHE A 261 7.74 -15.60 9.60
N ALA A 262 8.47 -14.52 9.89
CA ALA A 262 9.19 -13.79 8.87
C ALA A 262 10.31 -14.66 8.28
N PRO A 263 10.59 -14.56 6.97
CA PRO A 263 11.69 -15.26 6.36
C PRO A 263 13.04 -14.78 6.93
N ARG A 264 14.07 -15.62 6.82
CA ARG A 264 15.42 -15.28 7.28
C ARG A 264 15.93 -14.03 6.55
N PRO A 265 16.70 -13.16 7.24
CA PRO A 265 17.31 -12.03 6.57
C PRO A 265 18.28 -12.52 5.49
N SER A 266 18.18 -11.90 4.33
CA SER A 266 19.14 -12.00 3.23
C SER A 266 20.47 -11.32 3.59
N PHE A 267 20.47 -10.34 4.50
CA PHE A 267 21.65 -9.56 4.87
C PHE A 267 21.93 -9.48 6.37
N PRO A 268 23.21 -9.49 6.78
CA PRO A 268 23.57 -9.26 8.17
C PRO A 268 23.35 -7.80 8.57
N LEU A 269 23.19 -7.54 9.87
CA LEU A 269 22.98 -6.20 10.40
C LEU A 269 24.11 -5.21 10.05
N SER A 270 25.33 -5.71 9.84
CA SER A 270 26.50 -4.90 9.41
C SER A 270 26.30 -4.21 8.06
N ALA A 271 25.46 -4.78 7.18
CA ALA A 271 25.08 -4.18 5.90
C ALA A 271 24.30 -2.85 6.07
N PHE A 272 23.76 -2.60 7.27
CA PHE A 272 22.97 -1.42 7.59
C PHE A 272 23.70 -0.45 8.53
N SER A 273 25.02 -0.56 8.64
CA SER A 273 25.85 0.32 9.51
C SER A 273 25.78 1.83 9.20
N GLY A 274 25.19 2.22 8.06
CA GLY A 274 24.89 3.62 7.75
C GLY A 274 23.63 4.16 8.44
N VAL A 275 22.73 3.31 8.92
CA VAL A 275 21.52 3.79 9.59
C VAL A 275 21.91 4.38 10.95
N GLY A 276 21.71 5.69 11.11
CA GLY A 276 22.01 6.40 12.36
C GLY A 276 21.22 5.82 13.53
N ASP A 277 21.75 5.92 14.75
CA ASP A 277 21.10 5.44 15.99
C ASP A 277 20.67 3.96 16.00
N LEU A 278 21.22 3.12 15.12
CA LEU A 278 20.90 1.69 15.07
C LEU A 278 21.21 0.98 16.40
N GLN A 279 22.31 1.36 17.06
CA GLN A 279 22.69 0.81 18.37
C GLN A 279 21.64 1.13 19.44
N LEU A 280 21.07 2.34 19.42
CA LEU A 280 19.99 2.74 20.32
C LEU A 280 18.76 1.84 20.15
N VAL A 281 18.42 1.50 18.90
CA VAL A 281 17.30 0.58 18.59
C VAL A 281 17.58 -0.83 19.09
N ILE A 282 18.81 -1.33 18.90
CA ILE A 282 19.23 -2.65 19.39
C ILE A 282 19.11 -2.70 20.92
N ASP A 283 19.66 -1.72 21.63
CA ASP A 283 19.65 -1.69 23.09
C ASP A 283 18.22 -1.54 23.64
N TYR A 284 17.41 -0.71 22.99
CA TYR A 284 16.00 -0.53 23.32
C TYR A 284 15.19 -1.82 23.16
N LEU A 285 15.32 -2.49 22.00
CA LEU A 285 14.59 -3.74 21.74
C LEU A 285 15.09 -4.88 22.64
N ARG A 286 16.41 -4.98 22.88
CA ARG A 286 16.97 -5.96 23.82
C ARG A 286 16.40 -5.79 25.22
N GLN A 287 16.41 -4.56 25.74
CA GLN A 287 15.84 -4.26 27.04
C GLN A 287 14.33 -4.54 27.08
N ALA A 288 13.60 -4.22 26.01
CA ALA A 288 12.17 -4.48 25.94
C ALA A 288 11.83 -5.98 25.95
N LEU A 289 12.65 -6.80 25.28
CA LEU A 289 12.53 -8.26 25.27
C LEU A 289 12.86 -8.87 26.64
N GLU A 290 13.88 -8.36 27.32
CA GLU A 290 14.28 -8.82 28.66
C GLU A 290 13.28 -8.41 29.76
N GLN A 291 12.73 -7.19 29.67
CA GLN A 291 11.86 -6.61 30.71
C GLN A 291 10.36 -6.76 30.41
N SER A 292 9.98 -7.38 29.28
CA SER A 292 8.60 -7.49 28.80
C SER A 292 7.83 -6.16 28.86
N ARG A 293 8.50 -5.08 28.44
CA ARG A 293 7.98 -3.72 28.57
C ARG A 293 6.79 -3.50 27.63
N GLN A 294 5.67 -3.04 28.18
CA GLN A 294 4.48 -2.67 27.41
C GLN A 294 4.71 -1.37 26.62
N GLY A 295 4.05 -1.24 25.47
CA GLY A 295 4.12 -0.02 24.65
C GLY A 295 5.36 0.05 23.76
N THR A 296 6.06 -1.07 23.53
CA THR A 296 7.34 -1.07 22.81
C THR A 296 7.12 -1.00 21.31
N ASN A 297 7.21 0.22 20.74
CA ASN A 297 7.02 0.45 19.30
C ASN A 297 8.22 1.19 18.69
N VAL A 298 8.78 0.61 17.62
CA VAL A 298 9.85 1.20 16.80
C VAL A 298 9.32 1.43 15.40
N LEU A 299 9.51 2.63 14.86
CA LEU A 299 9.13 2.98 13.49
C LEU A 299 10.37 3.11 12.61
N LEU A 300 10.43 2.35 11.51
CA LEU A 300 11.42 2.48 10.44
C LEU A 300 10.77 3.16 9.24
N TYR A 301 11.31 4.29 8.79
CA TYR A 301 10.74 5.02 7.65
C TYR A 301 11.75 5.52 6.64
N GLY A 302 11.35 5.63 5.38
CA GLY A 302 12.21 6.12 4.30
C GLY A 302 11.67 5.77 2.91
N PRO A 303 12.32 6.23 1.82
CA PRO A 303 11.90 5.94 0.46
C PRO A 303 11.73 4.43 0.16
N PRO A 304 10.89 4.04 -0.82
CA PRO A 304 10.79 2.65 -1.23
C PRO A 304 12.13 2.10 -1.73
N GLY A 305 12.40 0.82 -1.48
CA GLY A 305 13.64 0.16 -1.93
C GLY A 305 14.90 0.42 -1.08
N THR A 306 14.79 1.10 0.07
CA THR A 306 15.91 1.31 1.02
C THR A 306 16.21 0.09 1.91
N GLY A 307 15.43 -1.00 1.80
CA GLY A 307 15.68 -2.24 2.55
C GLY A 307 15.14 -2.23 3.99
N LYS A 308 14.06 -1.50 4.28
CA LYS A 308 13.47 -1.37 5.63
C LYS A 308 13.01 -2.71 6.22
N THR A 309 12.28 -3.52 5.43
CA THR A 309 11.81 -4.86 5.82
C THR A 309 12.99 -5.78 6.15
N GLU A 310 14.04 -5.65 5.35
CA GLU A 310 15.25 -6.43 5.49
C GLU A 310 16.08 -6.03 6.72
N LEU A 311 16.13 -4.73 7.03
CA LEU A 311 16.69 -4.23 8.28
C LEU A 311 15.94 -4.77 9.51
N ALA A 312 14.61 -4.82 9.47
CA ALA A 312 13.81 -5.38 10.56
C ALA A 312 14.11 -6.87 10.79
N ARG A 313 14.21 -7.65 9.71
CA ARG A 313 14.63 -9.08 9.75
C ARG A 313 16.04 -9.24 10.30
N ALA A 314 16.98 -8.40 9.87
CA ALA A 314 18.36 -8.42 10.35
C ALA A 314 18.47 -8.06 11.84
N LEU A 315 17.67 -7.08 12.31
CA LEU A 315 17.59 -6.68 13.72
C LEU A 315 17.10 -7.83 14.59
N ALA A 316 15.99 -8.48 14.22
CA ALA A 316 15.46 -9.61 14.98
C ALA A 316 16.45 -10.78 15.04
N SER A 317 17.09 -11.11 13.91
CA SER A 317 18.12 -12.15 13.87
C SER A 317 19.35 -11.81 14.73
N HIS A 318 19.77 -10.53 14.79
CA HIS A 318 20.88 -10.09 15.63
C HIS A 318 20.54 -10.16 17.12
N LEU A 319 19.28 -9.90 17.48
CA LEU A 319 18.76 -10.02 18.85
C LEU A 319 18.47 -11.47 19.27
N GLY A 320 18.64 -12.44 18.36
CA GLY A 320 18.29 -13.85 18.61
C GLY A 320 16.79 -14.06 18.83
N SER A 321 15.95 -13.18 18.28
CA SER A 321 14.50 -13.16 18.48
C SER A 321 13.75 -13.76 17.31
N SER A 322 12.63 -14.44 17.58
CA SER A 322 11.69 -14.90 16.57
C SER A 322 10.88 -13.73 16.04
N LEU A 323 10.92 -13.52 14.72
CA LEU A 323 10.17 -12.45 14.05
C LEU A 323 8.91 -13.02 13.40
N TYR A 324 7.76 -12.45 13.72
CA TYR A 324 6.48 -12.74 13.07
C TYR A 324 6.06 -11.56 12.21
N GLU A 325 5.58 -11.81 11.01
CA GLU A 325 5.24 -10.78 10.02
C GLU A 325 3.74 -10.76 9.75
N VAL A 326 3.13 -9.58 9.81
CA VAL A 326 1.71 -9.40 9.45
C VAL A 326 1.59 -9.42 7.92
N PRO A 327 0.86 -10.39 7.35
CA PRO A 327 0.79 -10.56 5.90
C PRO A 327 0.15 -9.35 5.21
N THR A 328 0.55 -9.11 3.97
CA THR A 328 -0.03 -8.09 3.07
C THR A 328 -1.03 -8.71 2.07
N VAL A 329 -0.93 -10.01 1.81
CA VAL A 329 -1.72 -10.75 0.82
C VAL A 329 -2.59 -11.80 1.51
N GLY A 330 -3.86 -11.91 1.10
CA GLY A 330 -4.84 -12.90 1.56
C GLY A 330 -4.93 -14.15 0.68
N GLU A 331 -5.91 -15.01 0.96
CA GLU A 331 -6.07 -16.36 0.38
C GLU A 331 -6.27 -16.41 -1.14
N CYS A 332 -6.76 -15.34 -1.77
CA CYS A 332 -6.99 -15.27 -3.22
C CYS A 332 -5.99 -14.37 -3.97
N GLN A 333 -4.78 -14.17 -3.42
CA GLN A 333 -3.84 -13.14 -3.89
C GLN A 333 -4.44 -11.72 -3.87
N THR A 334 -5.53 -11.52 -3.15
CA THR A 334 -6.13 -10.23 -2.91
C THR A 334 -5.36 -9.52 -1.80
N SER A 335 -5.07 -8.23 -1.98
CA SER A 335 -4.46 -7.42 -0.93
C SER A 335 -5.39 -7.36 0.28
N LEU A 336 -4.83 -7.61 1.47
CA LEU A 336 -5.58 -7.43 2.72
C LEU A 336 -5.82 -5.95 2.94
N THR A 337 -7.03 -5.62 3.40
CA THR A 337 -7.37 -4.25 3.77
C THR A 337 -6.57 -3.83 5.00
N GLY A 338 -6.40 -2.52 5.20
CA GLY A 338 -5.74 -1.97 6.37
C GLY A 338 -6.29 -2.50 7.70
N SER A 339 -7.62 -2.58 7.81
CA SER A 339 -8.32 -3.09 9.00
C SER A 339 -8.03 -4.56 9.27
N GLU A 340 -8.01 -5.42 8.24
CA GLU A 340 -7.78 -6.86 8.43
C GLU A 340 -6.35 -7.15 8.90
N ARG A 341 -5.37 -6.38 8.40
CA ARG A 341 -3.97 -6.49 8.83
C ARG A 341 -3.81 -6.10 10.30
N LEU A 342 -4.53 -5.05 10.69
CA LEU A 342 -4.59 -4.54 12.06
C LEU A 342 -5.25 -5.55 13.02
N ASP A 343 -6.34 -6.20 12.61
CA ASP A 343 -6.99 -7.28 13.35
C ASP A 343 -6.02 -8.47 13.57
N SER A 344 -5.32 -8.90 12.52
CA SER A 344 -4.28 -9.94 12.61
C SER A 344 -3.18 -9.57 13.60
N ALA A 345 -2.72 -8.32 13.58
CA ALA A 345 -1.69 -7.83 14.51
C ALA A 345 -2.17 -7.88 15.98
N TYR A 346 -3.43 -7.54 16.24
CA TYR A 346 -4.03 -7.60 17.58
C TYR A 346 -4.12 -9.03 18.12
N VAL A 347 -4.58 -9.97 17.28
CA VAL A 347 -4.64 -11.38 17.65
C VAL A 347 -3.24 -11.93 17.87
N ALA A 348 -2.29 -11.63 16.99
CA ALA A 348 -0.89 -12.02 17.14
C ALA A 348 -0.30 -11.52 18.48
N GLN A 349 -0.52 -10.25 18.83
CA GLN A 349 -0.11 -9.69 20.13
C GLN A 349 -0.66 -10.50 21.33
N SER A 350 -1.92 -10.90 21.27
CA SER A 350 -2.57 -11.66 22.36
C SER A 350 -2.05 -13.09 22.49
N PHE A 351 -1.66 -13.71 21.38
CA PHE A 351 -1.14 -15.08 21.33
C PHE A 351 0.36 -15.17 21.63
N LEU A 352 1.11 -14.13 21.26
CA LEU A 352 2.57 -14.08 21.40
C LEU A 352 3.04 -13.43 22.72
N LYS A 353 2.15 -12.76 23.48
CA LYS A 353 2.51 -12.01 24.71
C LYS A 353 3.26 -12.80 25.78
N ASP A 354 3.05 -14.11 25.86
CA ASP A 354 3.66 -14.99 26.88
C ASP A 354 4.90 -15.72 26.34
N ARG A 355 5.27 -15.50 25.07
CA ARG A 355 6.44 -16.12 24.44
C ARG A 355 7.67 -15.21 24.59
N PRO A 356 8.77 -15.70 25.19
CA PRO A 356 9.99 -14.90 25.32
C PRO A 356 10.68 -14.74 23.96
N GLY A 357 11.38 -13.62 23.76
CA GLY A 357 12.22 -13.42 22.59
C GLY A 357 11.45 -13.27 21.28
N VAL A 358 10.23 -12.75 21.30
CA VAL A 358 9.38 -12.56 20.11
C VAL A 358 9.29 -11.08 19.74
N VAL A 359 9.37 -10.80 18.43
CA VAL A 359 9.16 -9.47 17.84
C VAL A 359 8.10 -9.58 16.74
N LEU A 360 7.22 -8.58 16.67
CA LEU A 360 6.22 -8.47 15.61
C LEU A 360 6.66 -7.44 14.56
N LEU A 361 6.44 -7.73 13.28
CA LEU A 361 6.71 -6.85 12.15
C LEU A 361 5.40 -6.47 11.46
N PHE A 362 5.16 -5.16 11.33
CA PHE A 362 4.07 -4.61 10.54
C PHE A 362 4.64 -3.76 9.40
N ASP A 363 4.61 -4.29 8.16
CA ASP A 363 5.09 -3.57 6.99
C ASP A 363 4.03 -2.62 6.39
N GLU A 364 4.42 -1.64 5.59
CA GLU A 364 3.50 -0.73 4.87
C GLU A 364 2.35 -0.18 5.75
N MET A 365 2.70 0.35 6.93
CA MET A 365 1.70 0.79 7.89
C MET A 365 0.79 1.92 7.35
N GLU A 366 1.25 2.73 6.39
CA GLU A 366 0.45 3.82 5.81
C GLU A 366 -0.88 3.34 5.20
N ASP A 367 -0.93 2.14 4.65
CA ASP A 367 -2.15 1.59 4.07
C ASP A 367 -3.17 1.22 5.15
N ALA A 368 -2.69 0.77 6.31
CA ALA A 368 -3.54 0.58 7.50
C ALA A 368 -4.10 1.89 8.06
N PHE A 369 -3.40 3.01 7.86
CA PHE A 369 -3.78 4.30 8.43
C PHE A 369 -4.63 5.16 7.49
N ARG A 370 -4.53 4.96 6.17
CA ARG A 370 -5.29 5.72 5.15
C ARG A 370 -6.80 5.48 5.24
N ASP A 371 -7.23 4.24 5.48
CA ASP A 371 -8.64 3.82 5.50
C ASP A 371 -9.37 4.14 6.82
N HIS A 372 -8.71 4.77 7.80
CA HIS A 372 -9.18 4.80 9.19
C HIS A 372 -9.46 6.19 9.77
N ARG A 373 -9.86 7.16 8.94
CA ARG A 373 -10.20 8.52 9.42
C ARG A 373 -11.37 8.59 10.40
N GLU A 374 -12.27 7.60 10.45
CA GLU A 374 -13.48 7.68 11.30
C GLU A 374 -13.69 6.58 12.36
N LEU A 375 -13.09 5.38 12.27
CA LEU A 375 -13.49 4.25 13.15
C LEU A 375 -12.39 3.66 14.07
N ALA A 376 -11.09 3.94 13.85
CA ALA A 376 -10.03 3.21 14.56
C ALA A 376 -9.03 4.06 15.37
N LYS A 377 -9.29 5.37 15.59
CA LYS A 377 -8.38 6.22 16.40
C LYS A 377 -8.22 5.72 17.84
N GLY A 378 -9.29 5.24 18.47
CA GLY A 378 -9.24 4.68 19.84
C GLY A 378 -8.54 3.32 19.90
N TRP A 379 -8.85 2.43 18.96
CA TRP A 379 -8.31 1.08 18.87
C TRP A 379 -6.79 1.08 18.64
N LEU A 380 -6.30 1.86 17.68
CA LEU A 380 -4.88 1.92 17.34
C LEU A 380 -4.05 2.52 18.47
N ASN A 381 -4.61 3.52 19.18
CA ASN A 381 -3.97 4.07 20.37
C ASN A 381 -3.78 3.00 21.44
N LYS A 382 -4.81 2.17 21.66
CA LYS A 382 -4.75 1.06 22.63
C LYS A 382 -3.69 0.03 22.24
N LEU A 383 -3.58 -0.30 20.95
CA LEU A 383 -2.54 -1.22 20.46
C LEU A 383 -1.13 -0.64 20.66
N LEU A 384 -0.90 0.63 20.31
CA LEU A 384 0.42 1.27 20.48
C LEU A 384 0.78 1.52 21.95
N GLU A 385 -0.18 1.66 22.86
CA GLU A 385 0.08 1.90 24.28
C GLU A 385 0.22 0.60 25.10
N GLN A 386 -0.51 -0.46 24.72
CA GLN A 386 -0.65 -1.68 25.52
C GLN A 386 0.00 -2.92 24.88
N ASN A 387 0.68 -2.79 23.73
CA ASN A 387 1.35 -3.93 23.11
C ASN A 387 2.38 -4.54 24.04
N ARG A 388 2.29 -5.85 24.23
CA ARG A 388 3.21 -6.62 25.09
C ARG A 388 4.37 -7.22 24.31
N VAL A 389 4.16 -7.50 23.03
CA VAL A 389 5.21 -7.93 22.12
C VAL A 389 5.80 -6.69 21.43
N PRO A 390 7.13 -6.46 21.53
CA PRO A 390 7.81 -5.41 20.80
C PRO A 390 7.44 -5.44 19.31
N THR A 391 7.03 -4.30 18.77
CA THR A 391 6.58 -4.20 17.37
C THR A 391 7.45 -3.24 16.59
N ILE A 392 7.97 -3.72 15.46
CA ILE A 392 8.65 -2.92 14.45
C ILE A 392 7.64 -2.58 13.36
N TRP A 393 7.47 -1.30 13.11
CA TRP A 393 6.58 -0.75 12.11
C TRP A 393 7.39 -0.18 10.96
N ILE A 394 6.97 -0.41 9.72
CA ILE A 394 7.64 0.13 8.54
C ILE A 394 6.68 1.05 7.78
N SER A 395 7.21 2.19 7.35
CA SER A 395 6.48 3.10 6.47
C SER A 395 7.34 3.63 5.33
N ASN A 396 6.76 3.80 4.13
CA ASN A 396 7.43 4.52 3.04
C ASN A 396 7.31 6.04 3.18
N ARG A 397 6.27 6.54 3.85
CA ARG A 397 6.00 7.98 4.01
C ARG A 397 5.37 8.28 5.36
N VAL A 398 6.07 9.04 6.20
CA VAL A 398 5.56 9.51 7.50
C VAL A 398 4.73 10.80 7.39
N ASP A 399 4.80 11.51 6.27
CA ASP A 399 4.13 12.82 6.09
C ASP A 399 2.59 12.76 6.20
N HIS A 400 2.01 11.57 6.05
CA HIS A 400 0.57 11.33 6.08
C HIS A 400 0.07 10.75 7.42
N ILE A 401 0.97 10.51 8.37
CA ILE A 401 0.64 9.95 9.68
C ILE A 401 0.34 11.10 10.65
N ASP A 402 -0.77 11.00 11.39
CA ASP A 402 -1.13 12.00 12.42
C ASP A 402 0.00 12.11 13.46
N PRO A 403 0.50 13.33 13.76
CA PRO A 403 1.53 13.54 14.79
C PRO A 403 1.18 12.94 16.15
N ALA A 404 -0.10 12.78 16.48
CA ALA A 404 -0.53 12.11 17.71
C ALA A 404 -0.13 10.63 17.76
N PHE A 405 -0.09 9.93 16.63
CA PHE A 405 0.41 8.55 16.56
C PHE A 405 1.93 8.51 16.63
N LEU A 406 2.62 9.42 15.93
CA LEU A 406 4.08 9.51 15.94
C LEU A 406 4.66 9.65 17.37
N ARG A 407 3.96 10.36 18.27
CA ARG A 407 4.35 10.50 19.68
C ARG A 407 4.37 9.19 20.48
N ARG A 408 3.68 8.14 20.01
CA ARG A 408 3.59 6.83 20.68
C ARG A 408 4.65 5.85 20.21
N PHE A 409 5.34 6.16 19.12
CA PHE A 409 6.55 5.46 18.73
C PHE A 409 7.69 5.97 19.60
N THR A 410 8.25 5.09 20.41
CA THR A 410 9.34 5.48 21.31
C THR A 410 10.60 5.81 20.53
N LEU A 411 10.86 5.06 19.45
CA LEU A 411 11.95 5.32 18.52
C LEU A 411 11.39 5.43 17.10
N VAL A 412 11.81 6.48 16.40
CA VAL A 412 11.45 6.75 15.01
C VAL A 412 12.74 6.91 14.22
N LEU A 413 13.07 5.90 13.41
CA LEU A 413 14.34 5.77 12.73
C LEU A 413 14.22 6.03 11.22
N PRO A 414 14.86 7.08 10.70
CA PRO A 414 14.94 7.28 9.26
C PRO A 414 15.95 6.31 8.65
N VAL A 415 15.47 5.36 7.86
CA VAL A 415 16.29 4.50 7.01
C VAL A 415 16.65 5.28 5.75
N LYS A 416 17.69 6.11 5.87
CA LYS A 416 18.25 6.87 4.77
C LYS A 416 19.21 6.01 3.98
N ASP A 417 19.28 6.31 2.69
CA ASP A 417 20.28 5.74 1.83
C ASP A 417 21.64 6.39 2.09
N ASN A 418 22.50 5.69 2.84
CA ASN A 418 23.88 6.08 3.01
C ASN A 418 24.69 5.41 1.90
N GLY A 419 24.86 6.14 0.79
CA GLY A 419 25.46 5.63 -0.45
C GLY A 419 26.79 4.87 -0.29
N SER A 420 27.60 5.14 0.75
CA SER A 420 28.83 4.40 1.03
C SER A 420 28.59 2.98 1.53
N THR A 421 27.72 2.79 2.51
CA THR A 421 27.41 1.46 3.09
C THR A 421 26.50 0.66 2.15
N ARG A 422 25.53 1.32 1.50
CA ARG A 422 24.70 0.71 0.44
C ARG A 422 25.58 0.14 -0.67
N MET A 423 26.58 0.90 -1.12
CA MET A 423 27.49 0.44 -2.18
C MET A 423 28.27 -0.79 -1.73
N THR A 424 28.80 -0.83 -0.50
CA THR A 424 29.49 -2.02 0.02
C THR A 424 28.57 -3.24 0.05
N SER A 425 27.35 -3.11 0.57
CA SER A 425 26.39 -4.21 0.65
C SER A 425 25.92 -4.69 -0.73
N ILE A 426 25.67 -3.77 -1.66
CA ILE A 426 25.32 -4.12 -3.04
C ILE A 426 26.48 -4.83 -3.71
N VAL A 427 27.71 -4.33 -3.58
CA VAL A 427 28.90 -5.01 -4.09
C VAL A 427 29.01 -6.42 -3.50
N ASP A 428 28.84 -6.58 -2.19
CA ASP A 428 28.87 -7.88 -1.53
C ASP A 428 27.77 -8.83 -2.01
N THR A 429 26.57 -8.30 -2.29
CA THR A 429 25.44 -9.06 -2.86
C THR A 429 25.74 -9.55 -4.27
N LEU A 430 26.42 -8.71 -5.08
CA LEU A 430 26.73 -8.97 -6.47
C LEU A 430 28.02 -9.79 -6.67
N LYS A 431 28.89 -9.87 -5.65
CA LYS A 431 30.15 -10.66 -5.68
C LYS A 431 29.99 -12.11 -6.18
N PRO A 432 28.92 -12.86 -5.81
CA PRO A 432 28.76 -14.25 -6.23
C PRO A 432 28.31 -14.43 -7.68
N LEU A 433 27.98 -13.35 -8.40
CA LEU A 433 27.48 -13.44 -9.76
C LEU A 433 28.54 -13.97 -10.74
N PRO A 434 28.17 -14.83 -11.70
CA PRO A 434 29.05 -15.31 -12.75
C PRO A 434 29.29 -14.25 -13.84
N VAL A 435 29.81 -13.09 -13.46
CA VAL A 435 30.10 -11.91 -14.31
C VAL A 435 31.49 -11.35 -13.98
N SER A 436 31.99 -10.35 -14.74
CA SER A 436 33.26 -9.70 -14.41
C SER A 436 33.13 -8.85 -13.14
N LYS A 437 34.21 -8.79 -12.34
CA LYS A 437 34.26 -7.98 -11.12
C LYS A 437 34.11 -6.47 -11.39
N ASP A 438 34.59 -6.02 -12.55
CA ASP A 438 34.47 -4.63 -12.97
C ASP A 438 33.00 -4.29 -13.29
N TRP A 439 32.26 -5.21 -13.90
CA TRP A 439 30.85 -5.00 -14.20
C TRP A 439 30.01 -4.87 -12.92
N SER A 440 30.20 -5.75 -11.93
CA SER A 440 29.44 -5.69 -10.67
C SER A 440 29.76 -4.44 -9.85
N THR A 441 31.01 -3.98 -9.85
CA THR A 441 31.41 -2.74 -9.17
C THR A 441 30.88 -1.48 -9.86
N VAL A 442 30.82 -1.46 -11.20
CA VAL A 442 30.18 -0.37 -11.94
C VAL A 442 28.67 -0.36 -11.72
N LEU A 443 28.04 -1.53 -11.71
CA LEU A 443 26.61 -1.70 -11.46
C LEU A 443 26.22 -1.17 -10.07
N ALA A 444 27.02 -1.48 -9.05
CA ALA A 444 26.79 -1.03 -7.67
C ALA A 444 26.88 0.49 -7.48
N LYS A 445 27.60 1.20 -8.36
CA LYS A 445 27.73 2.66 -8.35
C LYS A 445 26.54 3.38 -8.97
N LYS A 446 25.64 2.68 -9.67
CA LYS A 446 24.53 3.33 -10.38
C LYS A 446 23.48 3.84 -9.38
N PRO A 447 22.96 5.07 -9.53
CA PRO A 447 22.02 5.68 -8.57
C PRO A 447 20.73 4.88 -8.36
N TRP A 448 20.25 4.24 -9.42
CA TRP A 448 19.03 3.43 -9.42
C TRP A 448 19.25 2.00 -8.91
N MET A 449 20.48 1.56 -8.63
CA MET A 449 20.76 0.19 -8.20
C MET A 449 20.42 -0.02 -6.73
N THR A 450 19.25 -0.58 -6.42
CA THR A 450 18.83 -0.85 -5.03
C THR A 450 19.31 -2.22 -4.55
N LEU A 451 19.33 -2.43 -3.23
CA LEU A 451 19.66 -3.74 -2.65
C LEU A 451 18.67 -4.82 -3.10
N ALA A 452 17.39 -4.48 -3.26
CA ALA A 452 16.37 -5.38 -3.78
C ALA A 452 16.64 -5.80 -5.24
N LEU A 453 17.09 -4.88 -6.09
CA LEU A 453 17.52 -5.21 -7.45
C LEU A 453 18.77 -6.09 -7.45
N ALA A 454 19.73 -5.80 -6.57
CA ALA A 454 20.94 -6.61 -6.42
C ALA A 454 20.63 -8.05 -5.97
N SER A 455 19.72 -8.25 -5.00
CA SER A 455 19.26 -9.57 -4.58
C SER A 455 18.58 -10.34 -5.72
N ASN A 456 17.70 -9.67 -6.46
CA ASN A 456 17.05 -10.27 -7.62
C ASN A 456 18.06 -10.72 -8.69
N LEU A 457 19.05 -9.88 -8.98
CA LEU A 457 20.12 -10.25 -9.91
C LEU A 457 20.92 -11.45 -9.40
N ARG A 458 21.20 -11.52 -8.09
CA ARG A 458 21.86 -12.66 -7.46
C ARG A 458 21.07 -13.95 -7.62
N GLU A 459 19.75 -13.93 -7.40
CA GLU A 459 18.89 -15.10 -7.58
C GLU A 459 18.88 -15.58 -9.04
N VAL A 460 18.68 -14.67 -9.99
CA VAL A 460 18.72 -14.99 -11.41
C VAL A 460 20.12 -15.47 -11.82
N GLY A 461 21.16 -14.83 -11.30
CA GLY A 461 22.55 -15.16 -11.60
C GLY A 461 23.01 -16.48 -11.01
N ALA A 462 22.40 -16.96 -9.93
CA ALA A 462 22.68 -18.28 -9.37
C ALA A 462 22.30 -19.42 -10.34
N LEU A 463 21.40 -19.16 -11.30
CA LEU A 463 20.98 -20.11 -12.34
C LEU A 463 21.89 -20.07 -13.58
N LEU A 464 22.84 -19.12 -13.66
CA LEU A 464 23.67 -18.91 -14.83
C LEU A 464 25.00 -19.68 -14.76
N PRO A 465 25.50 -20.22 -15.88
CA PRO A 465 26.75 -20.98 -15.89
C PRO A 465 27.97 -20.06 -15.74
N ALA A 466 28.91 -20.44 -14.87
CA ALA A 466 30.09 -19.62 -14.53
C ALA A 466 31.09 -19.40 -15.69
N ASN A 467 31.01 -20.20 -16.74
CA ASN A 467 31.95 -20.19 -17.87
C ASN A 467 31.64 -19.15 -18.96
N GLN A 468 30.55 -18.38 -18.86
CA GLN A 468 30.12 -17.42 -19.90
C GLN A 468 29.88 -16.01 -19.33
N PRO A 469 30.90 -15.35 -18.73
CA PRO A 469 30.69 -14.11 -18.00
C PRO A 469 30.17 -12.95 -18.86
N GLN A 470 30.56 -12.85 -20.13
CA GLN A 470 30.07 -11.80 -21.04
C GLN A 470 28.60 -12.02 -21.43
N ARG A 471 28.22 -13.27 -21.71
CA ARG A 471 26.83 -13.61 -22.06
C ARG A 471 25.90 -13.45 -20.86
N ASN A 472 26.38 -13.77 -19.66
CA ASN A 472 25.66 -13.55 -18.42
C ASN A 472 25.43 -12.07 -18.15
N GLN A 473 26.42 -11.21 -18.42
CA GLN A 473 26.25 -9.75 -18.33
C GLN A 473 25.13 -9.25 -19.23
N GLN A 474 25.11 -9.65 -20.51
CA GLN A 474 24.05 -9.26 -21.46
C GLN A 474 22.65 -9.71 -21.00
N ARG A 475 22.53 -10.95 -20.50
CA ARG A 475 21.27 -11.49 -20.00
C ARG A 475 20.78 -10.75 -18.75
N LEU A 476 21.67 -10.52 -17.79
CA LEU A 476 21.33 -9.80 -16.56
C LEU A 476 21.02 -8.33 -16.83
N GLN A 477 21.67 -7.72 -17.84
CA GLN A 477 21.36 -6.36 -18.28
C GLN A 477 19.96 -6.28 -18.88
N SER A 478 19.57 -7.19 -19.77
CA SER A 478 18.20 -7.21 -20.33
C SER A 478 17.14 -7.41 -19.24
N VAL A 479 17.36 -8.31 -18.28
CA VAL A 479 16.45 -8.49 -17.12
C VAL A 479 16.31 -7.21 -16.31
N LEU A 480 17.39 -6.44 -16.17
CA LEU A 480 17.42 -5.19 -15.44
C LEU A 480 16.72 -4.06 -16.19
N GLU A 481 16.93 -3.97 -17.50
CA GLU A 481 16.27 -3.02 -18.42
C GLU A 481 14.75 -3.22 -18.39
N ASP A 482 14.28 -4.46 -18.53
CA ASP A 482 12.85 -4.80 -18.48
C ASP A 482 12.23 -4.41 -17.13
N ARG A 483 12.93 -4.67 -16.01
CA ARG A 483 12.45 -4.33 -14.67
C ARG A 483 12.41 -2.84 -14.40
N LEU A 484 13.44 -2.11 -14.81
CA LEU A 484 13.46 -0.65 -14.65
C LEU A 484 12.43 0.01 -15.56
N THR A 485 12.19 -0.57 -16.74
CA THR A 485 11.12 -0.15 -17.64
C THR A 485 9.75 -0.31 -16.99
N LEU A 486 9.48 -1.47 -16.38
CA LEU A 486 8.25 -1.72 -15.63
C LEU A 486 8.08 -0.80 -14.41
N ALA A 487 9.17 -0.52 -13.69
CA ALA A 487 9.13 0.34 -12.51
C ALA A 487 8.94 1.83 -12.84
N ARG A 488 9.36 2.28 -14.03
CA ARG A 488 9.29 3.69 -14.45
C ARG A 488 8.19 3.99 -15.48
N GLY A 489 7.62 2.98 -16.12
CA GLY A 489 6.60 3.13 -17.15
C GLY A 489 7.14 3.53 -18.54
N GLU A 490 8.46 3.59 -18.72
CA GLU A 490 9.12 3.99 -19.97
C GLU A 490 10.35 3.12 -20.23
N SER A 491 10.72 2.89 -21.49
CA SER A 491 11.87 2.06 -21.86
C SER A 491 13.17 2.60 -21.27
N VAL A 492 13.82 1.81 -20.40
CA VAL A 492 15.10 2.14 -19.77
C VAL A 492 16.21 1.31 -20.40
N ASN A 493 17.16 1.96 -21.07
CA ASN A 493 18.42 1.34 -21.48
C ASN A 493 19.47 1.49 -20.38
N VAL A 494 20.07 0.39 -19.95
CA VAL A 494 21.01 0.36 -18.83
C VAL A 494 22.43 0.30 -19.38
N SER A 495 23.06 1.47 -19.58
CA SER A 495 24.47 1.53 -19.99
C SER A 495 25.39 1.28 -18.79
N ILE A 496 26.07 0.13 -18.80
CA ILE A 496 26.97 -0.34 -17.71
C ILE A 496 28.45 -0.08 -18.04
N GLU A 497 28.76 0.47 -19.21
CA GLU A 497 30.11 0.90 -19.53
C GLU A 497 30.55 2.07 -18.62
N PRO A 498 31.84 2.13 -18.22
CA PRO A 498 32.38 3.35 -17.62
C PRO A 498 32.11 4.47 -18.61
N GLN A 499 31.47 5.56 -18.15
CA GLN A 499 31.23 6.72 -18.99
C GLN A 499 32.57 7.37 -19.36
N SER A 500 33.30 6.82 -20.34
CA SER A 500 33.77 7.68 -21.41
C SER A 500 32.50 8.23 -22.02
N ARG A 501 32.22 9.52 -21.77
CA ARG A 501 31.18 10.25 -22.47
C ARG A 501 31.46 10.09 -23.96
N GLU A 502 30.89 9.08 -24.61
CA GLU A 502 30.56 9.17 -26.03
C GLU A 502 29.38 10.15 -26.10
N SER A 503 29.68 11.42 -25.85
CA SER A 503 28.81 12.49 -26.28
C SER A 503 28.90 12.49 -27.79
N SER A 504 27.84 12.05 -28.45
CA SER A 504 27.48 12.46 -29.80
C SER A 504 27.13 13.97 -29.84
N GLY A 505 27.99 14.79 -29.25
CA GLY A 505 27.83 16.22 -29.08
C GLY A 505 29.05 16.90 -28.47
N LEU A 506 29.13 18.22 -28.67
CA LEU A 506 30.24 19.07 -28.25
C LEU A 506 30.52 18.96 -26.75
N VAL A 507 31.78 18.67 -26.38
CA VAL A 507 32.24 18.65 -24.99
C VAL A 507 32.19 20.07 -24.44
N PHE A 508 31.32 20.33 -23.46
CA PHE A 508 31.15 21.67 -22.91
C PHE A 508 32.46 22.27 -22.34
N SER A 509 32.82 23.48 -22.78
CA SER A 509 33.93 24.27 -22.22
C SER A 509 33.47 25.65 -21.76
N GLY A 510 33.88 26.04 -20.56
CA GLY A 510 33.60 27.38 -20.01
C GLY A 510 34.23 28.53 -20.80
N GLU A 511 35.19 28.25 -21.69
CA GLU A 511 35.82 29.25 -22.56
C GLU A 511 34.91 29.71 -23.71
N TRP A 512 33.88 28.91 -24.03
CA TRP A 512 32.93 29.18 -25.11
C TRP A 512 31.71 29.99 -24.65
N LEU A 513 31.63 30.32 -23.36
CA LEU A 513 30.53 31.09 -22.81
C LEU A 513 30.72 32.58 -23.03
N ASN A 514 29.89 33.20 -23.87
CA ASN A 514 29.79 34.67 -23.94
C ASN A 514 28.80 35.16 -22.87
N THR A 515 29.30 35.43 -21.66
CA THR A 515 28.43 35.80 -20.52
C THR A 515 28.69 37.21 -20.01
N LYS A 516 27.62 37.92 -19.65
CA LYS A 516 27.67 39.24 -19.00
C LYS A 516 26.74 39.22 -17.76
N PRO A 517 27.25 39.45 -16.53
CA PRO A 517 28.66 39.56 -16.16
C PRO A 517 29.42 38.22 -16.26
N SER A 518 30.75 38.26 -16.15
CA SER A 518 31.58 37.04 -16.19
C SER A 518 31.29 36.12 -15.00
N LEU A 519 31.18 34.82 -15.27
CA LEU A 519 30.87 33.79 -14.28
C LEU A 519 32.08 33.27 -13.48
N ARG A 520 33.31 33.76 -13.76
CA ARG A 520 34.54 33.26 -13.13
C ARG A 520 34.54 33.32 -11.60
N ASN A 521 33.92 34.35 -11.02
CA ASN A 521 33.84 34.50 -9.57
C ASN A 521 32.71 33.68 -8.94
N VAL A 522 31.66 33.37 -9.72
CA VAL A 522 30.49 32.63 -9.25
C VAL A 522 30.90 31.23 -8.81
N GLU A 523 31.60 30.49 -9.68
CA GLU A 523 32.07 29.14 -9.36
C GLU A 523 32.91 29.12 -8.06
N ARG A 524 33.81 30.09 -7.89
CA ARG A 524 34.66 30.18 -6.69
C ARG A 524 33.85 30.39 -5.41
N MET A 525 32.77 31.18 -5.48
CA MET A 525 31.89 31.42 -4.33
C MET A 525 31.04 30.20 -4.00
N LEU A 526 30.52 29.51 -5.02
CA LEU A 526 29.71 28.30 -4.84
C LEU A 526 30.51 27.16 -4.20
N ARG A 527 31.79 27.00 -4.58
CA ARG A 527 32.70 26.04 -3.93
C ARG A 527 32.91 26.28 -2.43
N ARG A 528 32.65 27.50 -1.94
CA ARG A 528 32.73 27.87 -0.51
C ARG A 528 31.41 27.63 0.23
N GLY A 529 30.42 26.99 -0.41
CA GLY A 529 29.14 26.65 0.19
C GLY A 529 28.19 27.83 0.34
N GLN A 530 28.38 28.92 -0.41
CA GLN A 530 27.48 30.06 -0.35
C GLN A 530 26.19 29.78 -1.15
N PRO A 531 25.01 30.09 -0.58
CA PRO A 531 23.75 29.95 -1.30
C PRO A 531 23.73 30.94 -2.46
N ALA A 532 23.19 30.52 -3.60
CA ALA A 532 23.11 31.36 -4.78
C ALA A 532 21.78 31.21 -5.50
N ARG A 533 21.31 32.33 -6.07
CA ARG A 533 20.10 32.37 -6.90
C ARG A 533 20.42 33.11 -8.19
N LEU A 534 20.63 32.35 -9.27
CA LEU A 534 21.10 32.88 -10.55
C LEU A 534 20.01 32.71 -11.62
N CYS A 535 19.74 33.76 -12.38
CA CYS A 535 18.92 33.70 -13.59
C CYS A 535 19.84 33.75 -14.82
N LEU A 536 19.79 32.72 -15.64
CA LEU A 536 20.55 32.58 -16.88
C LEU A 536 19.60 32.85 -18.05
N TYR A 537 19.82 33.93 -18.80
CA TYR A 537 18.92 34.32 -19.88
C TYR A 537 19.68 34.60 -21.17
N GLY A 538 19.07 34.38 -22.32
CA GLY A 538 19.71 34.59 -23.62
C GLY A 538 19.08 33.73 -24.72
N PRO A 539 19.63 33.74 -25.93
CA PRO A 539 19.06 33.01 -27.06
C PRO A 539 19.06 31.49 -26.82
N PRO A 540 18.14 30.75 -27.47
CA PRO A 540 18.14 29.28 -27.42
C PRO A 540 19.46 28.73 -27.95
N GLY A 541 19.91 27.60 -27.40
CA GLY A 541 21.18 26.97 -27.80
C GLY A 541 22.45 27.67 -27.30
N ALA A 542 22.36 28.74 -26.50
CA ALA A 542 23.54 29.42 -25.93
C ALA A 542 24.27 28.63 -24.81
N GLY A 543 23.79 27.44 -24.45
CA GLY A 543 24.42 26.58 -23.44
C GLY A 543 24.03 26.87 -21.98
N LYS A 544 22.87 27.49 -21.73
CA LYS A 544 22.38 27.84 -20.37
C LYS A 544 22.19 26.60 -19.48
N THR A 545 21.43 25.61 -19.95
CA THR A 545 21.18 24.34 -19.24
C THR A 545 22.45 23.51 -19.11
N ALA A 546 23.28 23.47 -20.17
CA ALA A 546 24.56 22.78 -20.15
C ALA A 546 25.53 23.37 -19.10
N TYR A 547 25.59 24.69 -18.98
CA TYR A 547 26.39 25.37 -17.95
C TYR A 547 25.94 24.99 -16.54
N ALA A 548 24.62 24.92 -16.29
CA ALA A 548 24.08 24.57 -14.99
C ALA A 548 24.46 23.15 -14.55
N SER A 549 24.37 22.19 -15.48
CA SER A 549 24.79 20.79 -15.24
C SER A 549 26.30 20.69 -14.98
N GLU A 550 27.11 21.29 -15.85
CA GLU A 550 28.58 21.31 -15.68
C GLU A 550 29.00 22.03 -14.39
N LEU A 551 28.31 23.10 -14.01
CA LEU A 551 28.59 23.81 -12.76
C LEU A 551 28.41 22.89 -11.56
N ALA A 552 27.33 22.10 -11.52
CA ALA A 552 27.05 21.13 -10.47
C ALA A 552 28.16 20.06 -10.38
N ASP A 553 28.55 19.50 -11.53
CA ASP A 553 29.67 18.55 -11.65
C ASP A 553 30.97 19.16 -11.10
N ARG A 554 31.29 20.39 -11.50
CA ARG A 554 32.52 21.08 -11.07
C ARG A 554 32.56 21.33 -9.58
N ILE A 555 31.45 21.76 -8.98
CA ILE A 555 31.38 22.02 -7.54
C ILE A 555 31.20 20.73 -6.71
N GLY A 556 30.97 19.57 -7.35
CA GLY A 556 30.85 18.27 -6.69
C GLY A 556 29.50 18.06 -5.99
N HIS A 557 28.44 18.68 -6.50
CA HIS A 557 27.09 18.59 -5.95
C HIS A 557 26.14 17.85 -6.91
N PRO A 558 25.15 17.09 -6.40
CA PRO A 558 24.13 16.48 -7.26
C PRO A 558 23.38 17.52 -8.10
N PHE A 559 22.94 17.15 -9.30
CA PHE A 559 22.19 18.04 -10.19
C PHE A 559 20.72 17.62 -10.29
N LYS A 560 19.80 18.56 -10.05
CA LYS A 560 18.35 18.35 -10.16
C LYS A 560 17.77 19.31 -11.20
N LEU A 561 17.31 18.75 -12.32
CA LEU A 561 16.61 19.47 -13.39
C LEU A 561 15.10 19.38 -13.17
N VAL A 562 14.40 20.51 -13.31
CA VAL A 562 12.94 20.61 -13.31
C VAL A 562 12.54 21.51 -14.48
N SER A 563 11.64 21.06 -15.36
CA SER A 563 11.10 21.93 -16.41
C SER A 563 9.94 22.78 -15.87
N GLY A 564 9.82 24.03 -16.31
CA GLY A 564 8.67 24.88 -16.02
C GLY A 564 7.33 24.25 -16.46
N SER A 565 7.35 23.49 -17.56
CA SER A 565 6.19 22.76 -18.06
C SER A 565 5.75 21.61 -17.13
N ASP A 566 6.70 20.92 -16.48
CA ASP A 566 6.41 19.83 -15.54
C ASP A 566 5.70 20.35 -14.28
N LEU A 567 5.95 21.61 -13.91
CA LEU A 567 5.28 22.25 -12.78
C LEU A 567 3.85 22.67 -13.09
N GLN A 568 3.48 22.84 -14.36
CA GLN A 568 2.12 23.25 -14.75
C GLN A 568 1.16 22.08 -14.95
N SER A 569 1.66 20.88 -15.26
CA SER A 569 0.85 19.69 -15.56
C SER A 569 0.25 18.99 -14.33
N CYS A 570 0.64 19.41 -13.11
CA CYS A 570 0.17 18.81 -11.86
C CYS A 570 -1.25 19.30 -11.48
N PHE A 571 -2.13 18.38 -11.04
CA PHE A 571 -3.51 18.67 -10.61
C PHE A 571 -3.58 19.78 -9.55
N VAL A 572 -4.52 20.72 -9.73
CA VAL A 572 -4.72 21.91 -8.89
C VAL A 572 -4.94 21.51 -7.43
N GLY A 573 -3.90 21.70 -6.60
CA GLY A 573 -3.86 21.35 -5.16
C GLY A 573 -2.66 20.47 -4.74
N GLU A 574 -2.12 19.65 -5.65
CA GLU A 574 -0.90 18.86 -5.42
C GLU A 574 0.38 19.63 -5.79
N THR A 575 0.26 20.62 -6.68
CA THR A 575 1.39 21.36 -7.23
C THR A 575 2.16 22.18 -6.19
N GLU A 576 1.48 22.82 -5.24
CA GLU A 576 2.15 23.55 -4.15
C GLU A 576 2.99 22.60 -3.30
N LYS A 577 2.43 21.44 -2.91
CA LYS A 577 3.17 20.40 -2.17
C LYS A 577 4.35 19.87 -2.98
N ASN A 578 4.22 19.74 -4.29
CA ASN A 578 5.31 19.32 -5.16
C ASN A 578 6.45 20.36 -5.18
N ILE A 579 6.12 21.65 -5.31
CA ILE A 579 7.11 22.75 -5.21
C ILE A 579 7.83 22.68 -3.85
N VAL A 580 7.11 22.53 -2.74
CA VAL A 580 7.73 22.34 -1.41
C VAL A 580 8.66 21.12 -1.40
N GLY A 581 8.21 20.00 -1.96
CA GLY A 581 8.95 18.74 -2.05
C GLY A 581 10.26 18.89 -2.82
N ILE A 582 10.23 19.53 -3.99
CA ILE A 582 11.38 19.75 -4.87
C ILE A 582 12.47 20.55 -4.15
N PHE A 583 12.10 21.69 -3.55
CA PHE A 583 13.07 22.51 -2.81
C PHE A 583 13.60 21.78 -1.57
N ALA A 584 12.74 21.07 -0.84
CA ALA A 584 13.16 20.31 0.34
C ALA A 584 14.06 19.13 -0.02
N GLU A 585 13.83 18.47 -1.16
CA GLU A 585 14.68 17.39 -1.68
C GLU A 585 16.04 17.94 -2.12
N ALA A 586 16.05 19.06 -2.84
CA ALA A 586 17.29 19.73 -3.26
C ALA A 586 18.12 20.18 -2.05
N GLU A 587 17.48 20.73 -1.01
CA GLU A 587 18.18 21.16 0.21
C GLU A 587 18.73 19.97 0.99
N ARG A 588 17.95 18.88 1.12
CA ARG A 588 18.38 17.65 1.81
C ARG A 588 19.53 16.93 1.10
N SER A 589 19.52 16.91 -0.23
CA SER A 589 20.56 16.27 -1.05
C SER A 589 21.76 17.18 -1.30
N GLY A 590 21.67 18.47 -0.94
CA GLY A 590 22.66 19.48 -1.30
C GLY A 590 22.76 19.67 -2.82
N ALA A 591 21.69 19.40 -3.57
CA ALA A 591 21.70 19.47 -5.02
C ALA A 591 21.67 20.91 -5.54
N VAL A 592 22.30 21.13 -6.70
CA VAL A 592 22.05 22.30 -7.54
C VAL A 592 20.69 22.11 -8.21
N LEU A 593 19.75 23.00 -7.90
CA LEU A 593 18.40 22.98 -8.45
C LEU A 593 18.32 23.90 -9.67
N LEU A 594 18.01 23.33 -10.84
CA LEU A 594 17.74 24.09 -12.06
C LEU A 594 16.25 24.05 -12.41
N LEU A 595 15.66 25.24 -12.57
CA LEU A 595 14.40 25.41 -13.28
C LEU A 595 14.68 25.77 -14.74
N ASP A 596 14.47 24.83 -15.66
CA ASP A 596 14.58 25.08 -17.09
C ASP A 596 13.28 25.69 -17.64
N GLU A 597 13.39 26.53 -18.66
CA GLU A 597 12.24 27.22 -19.27
C GLU A 597 11.38 27.98 -18.26
N ALA A 598 12.01 28.73 -17.36
CA ALA A 598 11.32 29.43 -16.28
C ALA A 598 10.24 30.42 -16.77
N ASP A 599 10.33 30.90 -18.02
CA ASP A 599 9.31 31.74 -18.65
C ASP A 599 7.97 31.05 -18.89
N THR A 600 7.92 29.71 -18.94
CA THR A 600 6.65 28.99 -19.04
C THR A 600 5.89 29.01 -17.72
N PHE A 601 6.59 29.01 -16.57
CA PHE A 601 6.00 28.90 -15.23
C PHE A 601 5.97 30.21 -14.44
N LEU A 602 6.99 31.07 -14.58
CA LEU A 602 7.17 32.31 -13.82
C LEU A 602 6.79 33.55 -14.65
N PHE A 603 5.74 33.44 -15.45
CA PHE A 603 5.22 34.53 -16.28
C PHE A 603 4.54 35.62 -15.44
N ASP A 604 4.33 36.79 -16.05
CA ASP A 604 3.70 37.93 -15.37
C ASP A 604 2.29 37.59 -14.88
N ARG A 605 2.04 37.78 -13.58
CA ARG A 605 0.77 37.46 -12.91
C ARG A 605 -0.39 38.29 -13.43
N GLU A 606 -0.12 39.49 -13.94
CA GLU A 606 -1.16 40.32 -14.56
C GLU A 606 -1.72 39.67 -15.83
N THR A 607 -0.96 38.77 -16.45
CA THR A 607 -1.37 37.97 -17.61
C THR A 607 -1.92 36.59 -17.27
N ALA A 608 -1.99 36.24 -15.97
CA ALA A 608 -2.50 34.95 -15.54
C ALA A 608 -4.02 34.87 -15.67
N ASN A 609 -4.51 33.81 -16.31
CA ASN A 609 -5.95 33.63 -16.55
C ASN A 609 -6.65 32.97 -15.35
N ARG A 610 -5.90 32.36 -14.43
CA ARG A 610 -6.46 31.55 -13.35
C ARG A 610 -5.80 31.87 -12.01
N SER A 611 -6.61 31.94 -10.95
CA SER A 611 -6.16 32.29 -9.59
C SER A 611 -5.14 31.32 -8.99
N TRP A 612 -5.19 30.04 -9.38
CA TRP A 612 -4.25 29.03 -8.90
C TRP A 612 -2.84 29.19 -9.49
N GLU A 613 -2.70 29.73 -10.70
CA GLU A 613 -1.38 30.03 -11.31
C GLU A 613 -0.63 31.03 -10.43
N VAL A 614 -1.32 32.08 -9.98
CA VAL A 614 -0.77 33.10 -9.08
C VAL A 614 -0.36 32.51 -7.72
N SER A 615 -1.16 31.59 -7.16
CA SER A 615 -0.85 30.92 -5.88
C SER A 615 0.42 30.07 -5.97
N MET A 616 0.58 29.30 -7.05
CA MET A 616 1.76 28.47 -7.27
C MET A 616 3.03 29.31 -7.47
N THR A 617 2.96 30.38 -8.26
CA THR A 617 4.09 31.31 -8.43
C THR A 617 4.46 31.97 -7.09
N ASN A 618 3.46 32.28 -6.24
CA ASN A 618 3.69 32.78 -4.90
C ASN A 618 4.45 31.80 -4.00
N GLU A 619 3.98 30.56 -3.90
CA GLU A 619 4.64 29.53 -3.10
C GLU A 619 6.07 29.27 -3.61
N PHE A 620 6.26 29.22 -4.94
CA PHE A 620 7.58 29.08 -5.54
C PHE A 620 8.54 30.19 -5.12
N MET A 621 8.10 31.46 -5.16
CA MET A 621 8.92 32.59 -4.71
C MET A 621 9.32 32.48 -3.24
N VAL A 622 8.38 32.09 -2.37
CA VAL A 622 8.65 31.91 -0.93
C VAL A 622 9.70 30.82 -0.72
N ARG A 623 9.62 29.72 -1.46
CA ARG A 623 10.60 28.63 -1.38
C ARG A 623 11.96 29.02 -1.92
N MET A 624 11.99 29.69 -3.08
CA MET A 624 13.21 30.24 -3.66
C MET A 624 13.93 31.16 -2.66
N GLU A 625 13.20 31.99 -1.92
CA GLU A 625 13.79 32.92 -0.96
C GLU A 625 14.37 32.24 0.29
N ARG A 626 13.71 31.16 0.76
CA ARG A 626 14.15 30.37 1.93
C ARG A 626 15.24 29.36 1.60
N PHE A 627 15.39 28.98 0.34
CA PHE A 627 16.33 27.94 -0.09
C PHE A 627 17.77 28.34 0.18
N LYS A 628 18.48 27.50 0.95
CA LYS A 628 19.89 27.72 1.34
C LYS A 628 20.89 27.00 0.42
N GLY A 629 20.46 26.52 -0.74
CA GLY A 629 21.30 25.86 -1.74
C GLY A 629 21.63 26.75 -2.95
N VAL A 630 22.03 26.10 -4.04
CA VAL A 630 22.31 26.73 -5.33
C VAL A 630 21.09 26.55 -6.24
N PHE A 631 20.40 27.64 -6.52
CA PHE A 631 19.26 27.69 -7.43
C PHE A 631 19.63 28.44 -8.71
N LEU A 632 19.31 27.81 -9.83
CA LEU A 632 19.51 28.30 -11.18
C LEU A 632 18.15 28.32 -11.88
N ALA A 633 17.89 29.34 -12.69
CA ALA A 633 16.75 29.34 -13.59
C ALA A 633 17.24 29.72 -15.00
N THR A 634 16.80 29.01 -16.04
CA THR A 634 17.05 29.43 -17.42
C THR A 634 15.81 30.10 -18.00
N THR A 635 15.99 31.02 -18.93
CA THR A 635 14.89 31.52 -19.76
C THR A 635 15.40 31.99 -21.12
N ASN A 636 14.56 31.88 -22.14
CA ASN A 636 14.80 32.51 -23.44
C ASN A 636 14.21 33.93 -23.51
N ARG A 637 13.22 34.24 -22.65
CA ARG A 637 12.44 35.48 -22.66
C ARG A 637 12.47 36.12 -21.28
N MET A 638 13.52 36.89 -21.00
CA MET A 638 13.64 37.60 -19.73
C MET A 638 12.49 38.59 -19.49
N ASP A 639 11.96 39.19 -20.55
CA ASP A 639 10.91 40.21 -20.48
C ASP A 639 9.54 39.65 -20.11
N SER A 640 9.31 38.33 -20.25
CA SER A 640 8.06 37.70 -19.84
C SER A 640 8.05 37.25 -18.38
N LEU A 641 9.17 37.35 -17.67
CA LEU A 641 9.27 36.94 -16.27
C LEU A 641 8.66 37.97 -15.32
N ASP A 642 7.96 37.49 -14.30
CA ASP A 642 7.38 38.30 -13.25
C ASP A 642 8.43 39.19 -12.54
N SER A 643 8.09 40.48 -12.39
CA SER A 643 9.02 41.47 -11.82
C SER A 643 9.41 41.19 -10.35
N ALA A 644 8.54 40.55 -9.57
CA ALA A 644 8.80 40.18 -8.18
C ALA A 644 9.72 38.96 -8.08
N VAL A 645 9.63 38.02 -9.03
CA VAL A 645 10.61 36.92 -9.19
C VAL A 645 11.98 37.51 -9.54
N MET A 646 12.01 38.46 -10.49
CA MET A 646 13.26 39.08 -10.93
C MET A 646 14.02 39.82 -9.83
N ARG A 647 13.33 40.35 -8.81
CA ARG A 647 13.96 40.97 -7.64
C ARG A 647 14.62 39.95 -6.69
N ARG A 648 14.22 38.68 -6.74
CA ARG A 648 14.72 37.63 -5.83
C ARG A 648 15.98 36.91 -6.35
N PHE A 649 16.30 37.05 -7.63
CA PHE A 649 17.57 36.59 -8.17
C PHE A 649 18.71 37.51 -7.74
N GLN A 650 19.77 36.92 -7.21
CA GLN A 650 20.97 37.64 -6.76
C GLN A 650 21.81 38.09 -7.95
N LEU A 651 21.86 37.28 -9.01
CA LEU A 651 22.58 37.58 -10.24
C LEU A 651 21.72 37.24 -11.46
N LYS A 652 21.77 38.11 -12.46
CA LYS A 652 21.16 37.90 -13.78
C LYS A 652 22.28 37.87 -14.80
N VAL A 653 22.42 36.76 -15.51
CA VAL A 653 23.54 36.48 -16.39
C VAL A 653 23.01 36.35 -17.80
N ARG A 654 23.41 37.29 -18.65
CA ARG A 654 23.11 37.25 -20.08
C ARG A 654 24.08 36.31 -20.77
N PHE A 655 23.55 35.31 -21.44
CA PHE A 655 24.25 34.51 -22.45
C PHE A 655 24.07 35.19 -23.81
N GLY A 656 25.17 35.48 -24.48
CA GLY A 656 25.20 36.06 -25.81
C GLY A 656 25.52 35.01 -26.88
N TYR A 657 25.45 35.45 -28.14
CA TYR A 657 26.00 34.74 -29.29
C TYR A 657 27.53 34.65 -29.19
N LEU A 658 28.14 33.67 -29.86
CA LEU A 658 29.59 33.47 -29.83
C LEU A 658 30.33 34.67 -30.42
N ALA A 659 31.37 35.15 -29.73
CA ALA A 659 32.30 36.12 -30.33
C ALA A 659 33.16 35.43 -31.40
N PRO A 660 33.70 36.15 -32.41
CA PRO A 660 34.51 35.55 -33.48
C PRO A 660 35.65 34.66 -32.97
N ALA A 661 36.35 35.09 -31.91
CA ALA A 661 37.41 34.29 -31.27
C ALA A 661 36.88 32.99 -30.62
N GLN A 662 35.70 33.02 -29.99
CA GLN A 662 35.08 31.84 -29.38
C GLN A 662 34.55 30.88 -30.45
N LEU A 663 33.94 31.43 -31.52
CA LEU A 663 33.49 30.65 -32.68
C LEU A 663 34.67 29.94 -33.33
N LYS A 664 35.78 30.64 -33.57
CA LYS A 664 37.02 30.06 -34.11
C LYS A 664 37.54 28.90 -33.26
N GLY A 665 37.62 29.11 -31.94
CA GLY A 665 38.06 28.08 -31.00
C GLY A 665 37.15 26.84 -30.99
N LEU A 666 35.83 27.05 -31.05
CA LEU A 666 34.86 25.96 -31.09
C LEU A 666 34.94 25.20 -32.41
N LEU A 667 34.98 25.88 -33.56
CA LEU A 667 35.14 25.26 -34.88
C LEU A 667 36.38 24.36 -34.95
N ALA A 668 37.50 24.75 -34.34
CA ALA A 668 38.72 23.96 -34.33
C ALA A 668 38.56 22.61 -33.62
N THR A 669 37.64 22.50 -32.65
CA THR A 669 37.32 21.25 -31.96
C THR A 669 36.33 20.35 -32.73
N CYS A 670 35.62 20.92 -33.71
CA CYS A 670 34.53 20.24 -34.41
C CYS A 670 34.94 19.60 -35.74
N VAL A 671 36.00 20.14 -36.37
CA VAL A 671 36.35 19.78 -37.75
C VAL A 671 37.57 18.87 -37.82
N VAL A 672 37.64 18.07 -38.88
CA VAL A 672 38.78 17.17 -39.14
C VAL A 672 40.03 17.93 -39.60
N ASP A 673 39.88 19.13 -40.15
CA ASP A 673 40.93 20.00 -40.69
C ASP A 673 41.20 21.21 -39.78
N ALA A 674 41.43 20.96 -38.49
CA ALA A 674 41.64 21.98 -37.44
C ALA A 674 42.79 22.97 -37.76
N ASP A 675 43.82 22.53 -38.48
CA ASP A 675 44.94 23.39 -38.92
C ASP A 675 44.47 24.55 -39.81
N ARG A 676 43.45 24.32 -40.64
CA ARG A 676 42.85 25.36 -41.48
C ARG A 676 42.06 26.38 -40.65
N VAL A 677 41.45 25.93 -39.55
CA VAL A 677 40.73 26.82 -38.63
C VAL A 677 41.68 27.80 -37.95
N SER A 678 42.87 27.34 -37.56
CA SER A 678 43.88 28.20 -36.92
C SER A 678 44.33 29.36 -37.83
N GLN A 679 44.37 29.11 -39.15
CA GLN A 679 44.79 30.06 -40.18
C GLN A 679 43.70 31.06 -40.62
N LEU A 680 42.43 30.85 -40.23
CA LEU A 680 41.33 31.77 -40.56
C LEU A 680 41.46 33.09 -39.78
N PRO A 681 41.40 34.26 -40.44
CA PRO A 681 41.33 35.54 -39.73
C PRO A 681 39.96 35.73 -39.09
N ASP A 682 39.92 36.35 -37.91
CA ASP A 682 38.66 36.59 -37.17
C ASP A 682 37.65 37.42 -37.99
N SER A 683 38.13 38.25 -38.93
CA SER A 683 37.31 39.02 -39.86
C SER A 683 36.48 38.15 -40.81
N ALA A 684 36.95 36.94 -41.13
CA ALA A 684 36.20 36.00 -41.98
C ALA A 684 34.97 35.42 -41.25
N LEU A 685 34.97 35.43 -39.91
CA LEU A 685 33.86 34.94 -39.09
C LEU A 685 32.94 36.07 -38.62
N ALA A 686 33.22 37.33 -39.00
CA ALA A 686 32.49 38.49 -38.50
C ALA A 686 31.01 38.53 -38.93
N HIS A 687 30.65 37.87 -40.04
CA HIS A 687 29.26 37.79 -40.52
C HIS A 687 28.38 36.78 -39.74
N PHE A 688 28.98 35.97 -38.86
CA PHE A 688 28.27 35.04 -37.98
C PHE A 688 27.84 35.73 -36.69
N THR A 689 26.86 36.63 -36.79
CA THR A 689 26.45 37.49 -35.67
C THR A 689 25.47 36.82 -34.70
N ALA A 690 24.79 35.75 -35.11
CA ALA A 690 23.73 35.09 -34.35
C ALA A 690 24.00 33.59 -34.07
N VAL A 691 25.28 33.18 -34.07
CA VAL A 691 25.65 31.78 -33.88
C VAL A 691 25.75 31.43 -32.39
N THR A 692 25.09 30.33 -32.01
CA THR A 692 25.18 29.72 -30.68
C THR A 692 25.85 28.34 -30.77
N PRO A 693 26.39 27.79 -29.66
CA PRO A 693 26.88 26.42 -29.64
C PRO A 693 25.84 25.39 -30.11
N GLY A 694 24.56 25.62 -29.80
CA GLY A 694 23.44 24.79 -30.28
C GLY A 694 23.27 24.83 -31.80
N LEU A 695 23.50 25.98 -32.44
CA LEU A 695 23.48 26.09 -33.91
C LEU A 695 24.61 25.27 -34.55
N ILE A 696 25.79 25.28 -33.93
CA ILE A 696 26.94 24.47 -34.38
C ILE A 696 26.65 22.99 -34.21
N GLN A 697 26.06 22.60 -33.09
CA GLN A 697 25.61 21.22 -32.87
C GLN A 697 24.58 20.80 -33.93
N ALA A 698 23.60 21.65 -34.27
CA ALA A 698 22.62 21.36 -35.32
C ALA A 698 23.28 21.16 -36.68
N ALA A 699 24.20 22.05 -37.08
CA ALA A 699 24.97 21.93 -38.31
C ALA A 699 25.84 20.66 -38.35
N LEU A 700 26.45 20.28 -37.23
CA LEU A 700 27.21 19.02 -37.11
C LEU A 700 26.30 17.79 -37.25
N SER A 701 25.16 17.79 -36.57
CA SER A 701 24.16 16.72 -36.68
C SER A 701 23.61 16.60 -38.09
N GLN A 702 23.38 17.72 -38.80
CA GLN A 702 22.98 17.73 -40.21
C GLN A 702 24.05 17.06 -41.09
N LEU A 703 25.32 17.45 -40.96
CA LEU A 703 26.41 16.83 -41.72
C LEU A 703 26.54 15.33 -41.43
N GLN A 704 26.39 14.93 -40.17
CA GLN A 704 26.44 13.53 -39.77
C GLN A 704 25.28 12.72 -40.35
N LEU A 705 24.05 13.25 -40.33
CA LEU A 705 22.87 12.61 -40.95
C LEU A 705 23.02 12.48 -42.47
N LEU A 706 23.72 13.43 -43.11
CA LEU A 706 24.07 13.37 -44.53
C LEU A 706 25.26 12.45 -44.83
N GLY A 707 25.86 11.80 -43.82
CA GLY A 707 27.05 10.95 -43.97
C GLY A 707 28.31 11.73 -44.35
N LEU A 708 28.32 13.05 -44.17
CA LEU A 708 29.42 13.93 -44.52
C LEU A 708 30.34 14.14 -43.31
N ARG A 709 31.65 14.02 -43.54
CA ARG A 709 32.65 14.43 -42.53
C ARG A 709 32.63 15.96 -42.36
N PRO A 710 32.73 16.47 -41.12
CA PRO A 710 32.75 17.90 -40.82
C PRO A 710 34.11 18.49 -41.21
N LYS A 711 34.24 18.91 -42.48
CA LYS A 711 35.33 19.77 -42.93
C LYS A 711 34.92 21.23 -42.73
N LEU A 712 35.90 22.10 -42.52
CA LEU A 712 35.69 23.53 -42.30
C LEU A 712 34.70 24.18 -43.27
N ASP A 713 34.93 24.05 -44.59
CA ASP A 713 34.08 24.70 -45.59
C ASP A 713 32.63 24.21 -45.51
N ARG A 714 32.42 22.91 -45.27
CA ARG A 714 31.08 22.32 -45.16
C ARG A 714 30.35 22.76 -43.90
N LEU A 715 31.08 22.87 -42.78
CA LEU A 715 30.51 23.33 -41.52
C LEU A 715 30.15 24.81 -41.59
N LEU A 716 30.96 25.64 -42.26
CA LEU A 716 30.65 27.06 -42.48
C LEU A 716 29.40 27.22 -43.37
N THR A 717 29.29 26.46 -44.47
CA THR A 717 28.07 26.48 -45.31
C THR A 717 26.82 26.06 -44.53
N ALA A 718 26.89 24.95 -43.78
CA ALA A 718 25.77 24.50 -42.96
C ALA A 718 25.39 25.53 -41.89
N LEU A 719 26.37 26.21 -41.30
CA LEU A 719 26.14 27.30 -40.34
C LEU A 719 25.48 28.53 -40.97
N GLU A 720 25.85 28.89 -42.21
CA GLU A 720 25.23 29.98 -42.94
C GLU A 720 23.75 29.70 -43.25
N GLU A 721 23.45 28.47 -43.69
CA GLU A 721 22.08 28.00 -43.94
C GLU A 721 21.23 28.05 -42.66
N GLU A 722 21.73 27.49 -41.55
CA GLU A 722 21.05 27.46 -40.26
C GLU A 722 20.85 28.87 -39.66
N GLN A 723 21.85 29.76 -39.77
CA GLN A 723 21.71 31.15 -39.34
C GLN A 723 20.66 31.90 -40.17
N ALA A 724 20.58 31.66 -41.48
CA ALA A 724 19.59 32.28 -42.36
C ALA A 724 18.16 31.87 -41.98
N LEU A 725 17.94 30.59 -41.66
CA LEU A 725 16.64 30.08 -41.21
C LEU A 725 16.18 30.70 -39.88
N GLN A 726 17.10 30.87 -38.93
CA GLN A 726 16.79 31.54 -37.67
C GLN A 726 16.51 33.03 -37.86
N SER A 727 17.30 33.71 -38.69
CA SER A 727 17.17 35.15 -38.93
C SER A 727 15.88 35.50 -39.69
N GLY A 728 15.42 34.65 -40.61
CA GLY A 728 14.14 34.80 -41.33
C GLY A 728 12.90 34.66 -40.44
N SER A 729 13.05 34.01 -39.27
CA SER A 729 11.97 33.84 -38.28
C SER A 729 11.83 35.07 -37.35
N PHE A 730 12.87 35.91 -37.23
CA PHE A 730 12.85 37.16 -36.45
C PHE A 730 12.32 38.36 -37.25
N SER A 731 12.22 38.28 -38.59
CA SER A 731 11.52 39.28 -39.40
C SER A 731 10.02 38.98 -39.42
N HIS A 732 9.24 39.74 -38.66
CA HIS A 732 7.78 39.79 -38.75
C HIS A 732 7.28 39.74 -40.21
N ARG A 733 6.71 38.61 -40.63
CA ARG A 733 5.60 38.64 -41.59
C ARG A 733 4.37 39.09 -40.80
N ALA A 734 4.08 40.38 -40.86
CA ALA A 734 2.72 40.86 -40.62
C ALA A 734 1.84 40.21 -41.69
N ILE A 735 1.13 39.14 -41.33
CA ILE A 735 -0.02 38.68 -42.08
C ILE A 735 -1.13 39.70 -41.80
N GLY A 736 -1.10 40.78 -42.57
CA GLY A 736 -2.22 41.70 -42.68
C GLY A 736 -3.35 40.97 -43.40
N PHE A 737 -4.44 40.71 -42.68
CA PHE A 737 -5.73 40.51 -43.32
C PHE A 737 -6.10 41.82 -44.01
N HIS A 738 -6.09 41.82 -45.34
CA HIS A 738 -6.85 42.79 -46.12
C HIS A 738 -8.19 42.14 -46.49
N ALA A 739 -9.25 42.77 -45.96
CA ALA A 739 -10.67 42.77 -46.33
C ALA A 739 -11.32 41.45 -46.79
#